data_AF-G3IEL2-F1
#
_entry.id   AF-G3IEL2-F1
#
_cell.length_a   1.000
_cell.length_b   1.000
_cell.length_c   1.000
_cell.angle_alpha   90.00
_cell.angle_beta   90.00
_cell.angle_gamma   90.00
#
_symmetry.space_group_name_H-M   'P 1'
#
loop_
_entity.id
_entity.type
_entity.pdbx_description
1 polymer ?
#
loop_
_entity_poly.entity_id
_entity_poly.type
_entity_poly.pdbx_seq_one_letter_code
_entity_poly.pdbx_strand_id
1 'polypeptide(L)'
;MIVPKLLGKVLQEDLEQEQVRVNSLTHMVVVVDESSGDHATAALEERLKVLGDRWANICRWTEERWVLLQDILLKWQRFTEEQISQAVTTTQPSLTQTTVMETVTMVTTREQILVKHAQEELPPPPPQKKRQITVDSEIRKRLDVDITELHSWITRSEAVLQSPEFAVYRKEGNFSDLKEKVNAIAREKPDKFRKLQDASRSAQALVEQMVTEGANAESIIQASEQLNSRWTEFCQLLNERFNWLEYQNNIITFYNQLQHLEQMITTAENWLKTQPTTPLEPIAIKSQLKICKDEVNRLSALQPQIEKLKIQSVSLKEKGQGPMFLDADFVAFTNHFNHIFAGVQAREKELQTIFDTLPPMRYQETMSTVQTWIQQSENKLTIPHLTVTEYEIMEQRLGKLQNHIKTLKKWMAEVDVFLKEEWPALGDSEILKKQLKQCRLLVSDIQTIQPSLNSVNEGGQKIKGEAEQEFASRLETELRELNTQWDHMCRQVYTRKEALKAGLDKTVSLQKDLSEMHEWMTQAEEEYLERDFEYKTPDELQKAVEEMKEVWACWHELLSYLEKANKWLNEVELKLKATENVPARAEEIKEVLEAVRKQKLLEQSIQSAQEIEKSLQLIQESLEFIDKQLAAYIADKVDAAQMPQEAQASITNWK
;
A
#
# COMPACT_ATOMS: atom_id res chain seq x y z
N MET A 1 -23.14 -7.73 6.61
CA MET A 1 -23.18 -7.97 8.07
C MET A 1 -21.82 -8.14 8.72
N ILE A 2 -20.94 -9.05 8.27
CA ILE A 2 -19.70 -9.41 8.99
C ILE A 2 -18.72 -8.22 9.14
N VAL A 3 -18.42 -7.50 8.05
CA VAL A 3 -17.31 -6.53 8.02
C VAL A 3 -17.39 -5.43 9.10
N PRO A 4 -18.49 -4.66 9.30
CA PRO A 4 -18.51 -3.61 10.33
C PRO A 4 -18.40 -4.17 11.77
N LYS A 5 -19.00 -5.34 12.02
CA LYS A 5 -18.95 -6.01 13.34
C LYS A 5 -17.56 -6.57 13.65
N LEU A 6 -16.83 -7.08 12.65
CA LEU A 6 -15.43 -7.45 12.82
C LEU A 6 -14.51 -6.23 12.92
N LEU A 7 -14.70 -5.21 12.08
CA LEU A 7 -13.83 -4.03 12.04
C LEU A 7 -13.84 -3.29 13.40
N GLY A 8 -15.02 -3.09 14.00
CA GLY A 8 -15.13 -2.51 15.34
C GLY A 8 -14.55 -3.40 16.44
N LYS A 9 -14.73 -4.73 16.36
CA LYS A 9 -14.10 -5.67 17.30
C LYS A 9 -12.57 -5.63 17.22
N VAL A 10 -12.00 -5.66 16.00
CA VAL A 10 -10.55 -5.58 15.80
C VAL A 10 -10.00 -4.24 16.29
N LEU A 11 -10.66 -3.12 15.97
CA LEU A 11 -10.27 -1.80 16.49
C LEU A 11 -10.32 -1.72 18.02
N GLN A 12 -11.32 -2.35 18.66
CA GLN A 12 -11.41 -2.42 20.12
C GLN A 12 -10.36 -3.37 20.73
N GLU A 13 -10.15 -4.55 20.14
CA GLU A 13 -9.16 -5.55 20.58
C GLU A 13 -7.71 -5.03 20.41
N ASP A 14 -7.44 -4.21 19.38
CA ASP A 14 -6.17 -3.46 19.22
C ASP A 14 -6.03 -2.37 20.29
N LEU A 15 -7.08 -1.56 20.53
CA LEU A 15 -7.06 -0.46 21.50
C LEU A 15 -6.91 -0.97 22.94
N GLU A 16 -7.57 -2.09 23.29
CA GLU A 16 -7.45 -2.72 24.61
C GLU A 16 -6.03 -3.29 24.85
N GLN A 17 -5.39 -3.87 23.83
CA GLN A 17 -3.99 -4.31 23.91
C GLN A 17 -3.00 -3.17 24.14
N GLU A 18 -3.16 -2.04 23.42
CA GLU A 18 -2.31 -0.87 23.62
C GLU A 18 -2.65 -0.11 24.91
N GLN A 19 -3.89 -0.13 25.39
CA GLN A 19 -4.24 0.44 26.70
C GLN A 19 -3.48 -0.27 27.84
N VAL A 20 -3.23 -1.58 27.74
CA VAL A 20 -2.36 -2.31 28.70
C VAL A 20 -0.91 -1.79 28.65
N ARG A 21 -0.40 -1.45 27.47
CA ARG A 21 0.95 -0.88 27.29
C ARG A 21 1.04 0.55 27.84
N VAL A 22 0.05 1.40 27.54
CA VAL A 22 -0.11 2.75 28.10
C VAL A 22 -0.19 2.69 29.63
N ASN A 23 -1.02 1.80 30.19
CA ASN A 23 -1.14 1.59 31.63
C ASN A 23 0.18 1.12 32.25
N SER A 24 0.99 0.33 31.54
CA SER A 24 2.28 -0.10 32.08
C SER A 24 3.27 1.06 32.25
N LEU A 25 3.23 2.09 31.39
CA LEU A 25 4.11 3.26 31.48
C LEU A 25 3.91 4.08 32.76
N THR A 26 2.67 4.18 33.27
CA THR A 26 2.38 4.89 34.52
C THR A 26 2.73 4.10 35.78
N HIS A 27 2.96 2.79 35.64
CA HIS A 27 3.39 1.89 36.73
C HIS A 27 4.90 1.60 36.72
N MET A 28 5.65 2.13 35.74
CA MET A 28 7.10 2.00 35.68
C MET A 28 7.78 3.10 36.50
N VAL A 29 8.41 2.71 37.61
CA VAL A 29 9.23 3.62 38.43
C VAL A 29 10.43 4.11 37.62
N VAL A 30 10.53 5.42 37.45
CA VAL A 30 11.77 6.12 37.07
C VAL A 30 12.40 6.64 38.35
N VAL A 31 13.66 6.29 38.60
CA VAL A 31 14.40 6.81 39.76
C VAL A 31 14.99 8.15 39.36
N VAL A 32 14.62 9.21 40.07
CA VAL A 32 15.24 10.53 39.95
C VAL A 32 15.99 10.79 41.25
N ASP A 33 17.25 11.21 41.12
CA ASP A 33 18.07 11.61 42.27
C ASP A 33 17.76 13.05 42.67
N GLU A 34 17.80 13.36 43.98
CA GLU A 34 17.48 14.69 44.49
C GLU A 34 18.40 15.78 43.90
N SER A 35 19.63 15.43 43.50
CA SER A 35 20.56 16.38 42.86
C SER A 35 20.25 16.69 41.38
N SER A 36 19.35 15.93 40.74
CA SER A 36 18.91 16.13 39.34
C SER A 36 17.43 16.56 39.22
N GLY A 37 16.79 16.83 40.36
CA GLY A 37 15.35 16.65 40.60
C GLY A 37 14.37 17.29 39.60
N ASP A 38 14.58 18.53 39.17
CA ASP A 38 13.52 19.28 38.48
C ASP A 38 13.45 19.00 36.97
N HIS A 39 14.57 19.16 36.25
CA HIS A 39 14.53 19.22 34.78
C HIS A 39 14.35 17.83 34.12
N ALA A 40 14.93 16.77 34.69
CA ALA A 40 14.78 15.41 34.16
C ALA A 40 13.33 14.92 34.32
N THR A 41 12.73 15.19 35.49
CA THR A 41 11.35 14.84 35.83
C THR A 41 10.36 15.59 34.95
N ALA A 42 10.45 16.92 34.86
CA ALA A 42 9.57 17.73 34.03
C ALA A 42 9.61 17.35 32.54
N ALA A 43 10.78 16.96 32.03
CA ALA A 43 10.92 16.48 30.65
C ALA A 43 10.30 15.09 30.41
N LEU A 44 10.19 14.25 31.46
CA LEU A 44 9.46 12.98 31.40
C LEU A 44 7.95 13.20 31.49
N GLU A 45 7.51 14.07 32.41
CA GLU A 45 6.11 14.43 32.62
C GLU A 45 5.47 15.05 31.39
N GLU A 46 6.12 16.03 30.75
CA GLU A 46 5.58 16.65 29.54
C GLU A 46 5.50 15.65 28.37
N ARG A 47 6.44 14.69 28.28
CA ARG A 47 6.36 13.60 27.29
C ARG A 47 5.20 12.64 27.57
N LEU A 48 4.95 12.29 28.84
CA LEU A 48 3.80 11.48 29.23
C LEU A 48 2.47 12.21 28.97
N LYS A 49 2.42 13.52 29.23
CA LYS A 49 1.26 14.38 28.96
C LYS A 49 0.94 14.45 27.46
N VAL A 50 1.93 14.75 26.62
CA VAL A 50 1.77 14.76 25.15
C VAL A 50 1.36 13.38 24.61
N LEU A 51 1.86 12.28 25.19
CA LEU A 51 1.42 10.93 24.84
C LEU A 51 -0.04 10.69 25.24
N GLY A 52 -0.44 11.11 26.44
CA GLY A 52 -1.80 10.98 26.97
C GLY A 52 -2.83 11.78 26.17
N ASP A 53 -2.51 13.02 25.78
CA ASP A 53 -3.36 13.86 24.94
C ASP A 53 -3.60 13.21 23.55
N ARG A 54 -2.55 12.67 22.93
CA ARG A 54 -2.65 11.95 21.65
C ARG A 54 -3.43 10.63 21.78
N TRP A 55 -3.19 9.87 22.85
CA TRP A 55 -3.94 8.65 23.16
C TRP A 55 -5.44 8.93 23.33
N ALA A 56 -5.79 9.95 24.14
CA ALA A 56 -7.18 10.36 24.35
C ALA A 56 -7.87 10.81 23.04
N ASN A 57 -7.14 11.45 22.13
CA ASN A 57 -7.65 11.78 20.79
C ASN A 57 -7.98 10.53 19.96
N ILE A 58 -7.15 9.49 19.99
CA ILE A 58 -7.41 8.22 19.28
C ILE A 58 -8.58 7.47 19.91
N CYS A 59 -8.67 7.39 21.24
CA CYS A 59 -9.81 6.77 21.92
C CYS A 59 -11.13 7.44 21.52
N ARG A 60 -11.19 8.78 21.58
CA ARG A 60 -12.39 9.56 21.21
C ARG A 60 -12.78 9.36 19.75
N TRP A 61 -11.84 9.45 18.82
CA TRP A 61 -12.09 9.20 17.39
C TRP A 61 -12.60 7.77 17.14
N THR A 62 -12.08 6.79 17.88
CA THR A 62 -12.49 5.38 17.75
C THR A 62 -13.92 5.20 18.23
N GLU A 63 -14.30 5.83 19.34
CA GLU A 63 -15.68 5.84 19.86
C GLU A 63 -16.66 6.58 18.93
N GLU A 64 -16.32 7.80 18.50
CA GLU A 64 -17.08 8.58 17.51
C GLU A 64 -17.34 7.78 16.22
N ARG A 65 -16.30 7.13 15.69
CA ARG A 65 -16.40 6.34 14.46
C ARG A 65 -17.06 4.97 14.67
N TRP A 66 -17.00 4.40 15.87
CA TRP A 66 -17.75 3.19 16.23
C TRP A 66 -19.26 3.47 16.27
N VAL A 67 -19.68 4.59 16.88
CA VAL A 67 -21.08 5.06 16.84
C VAL A 67 -21.52 5.29 15.38
N LEU A 68 -20.68 5.94 14.56
CA LEU A 68 -20.96 6.14 13.14
C LEU A 68 -21.10 4.80 12.37
N LEU A 69 -20.23 3.83 12.64
CA LEU A 69 -20.31 2.49 12.04
C LEU A 69 -21.55 1.71 12.51
N GLN A 70 -22.05 1.94 13.73
CA GLN A 70 -23.32 1.36 14.19
C GLN A 70 -24.53 1.99 13.48
N ASP A 71 -24.56 3.31 13.27
CA ASP A 71 -25.62 3.98 12.50
C ASP A 71 -25.62 3.51 11.03
N ILE A 72 -24.46 3.50 10.37
CA ILE A 72 -24.31 2.95 9.01
C ILE A 72 -24.77 1.49 8.96
N LEU A 73 -24.38 0.66 9.94
CA LEU A 73 -24.78 -0.75 9.99
C LEU A 73 -26.30 -0.90 10.16
N LEU A 74 -26.95 -0.07 10.98
CA LEU A 74 -28.39 -0.12 11.21
C LEU A 74 -29.19 0.39 10.00
N LYS A 75 -28.75 1.48 9.36
CA LYS A 75 -29.28 1.96 8.07
C LYS A 75 -29.13 0.89 6.98
N TRP A 76 -27.93 0.32 6.85
CA TRP A 76 -27.66 -0.78 5.91
C TRP A 76 -28.47 -2.04 6.21
N GLN A 77 -28.72 -2.39 7.48
CA GLN A 77 -29.57 -3.55 7.82
C GLN A 77 -31.00 -3.36 7.32
N ARG A 78 -31.61 -2.17 7.50
CA ARG A 78 -32.94 -1.86 6.94
C ARG A 78 -32.94 -2.01 5.41
N PHE A 79 -32.00 -1.35 4.73
CA PHE A 79 -31.86 -1.42 3.27
C PHE A 79 -31.60 -2.85 2.77
N THR A 80 -30.85 -3.68 3.52
CA THR A 80 -30.61 -5.07 3.11
C THR A 80 -31.69 -6.06 3.54
N GLU A 81 -32.54 -5.76 4.51
CA GLU A 81 -33.77 -6.51 4.75
C GLU A 81 -34.79 -6.30 3.60
N GLU A 82 -34.83 -5.10 3.02
CA GLU A 82 -35.58 -4.81 1.77
C GLU A 82 -34.99 -5.53 0.54
N GLN A 83 -33.66 -5.64 0.43
CA GLN A 83 -32.98 -6.13 -0.79
C GLN A 83 -32.62 -7.64 -0.77
N ILE A 84 -32.31 -8.25 0.38
CA ILE A 84 -31.88 -9.67 0.48
C ILE A 84 -33.02 -10.66 0.20
N SER A 85 -34.27 -10.16 0.11
CA SER A 85 -35.39 -10.91 -0.44
C SER A 85 -35.21 -11.31 -1.92
N GLN A 86 -34.10 -10.90 -2.59
CA GLN A 86 -33.88 -11.12 -4.03
C GLN A 86 -32.65 -11.96 -4.41
N ALA A 87 -31.61 -12.13 -3.57
CA ALA A 87 -30.40 -12.86 -3.99
C ALA A 87 -29.57 -13.49 -2.84
N VAL A 88 -29.17 -14.76 -3.04
CA VAL A 88 -28.24 -15.56 -2.22
C VAL A 88 -27.41 -16.46 -3.16
N THR A 89 -26.27 -17.00 -2.70
CA THR A 89 -25.43 -18.04 -3.36
C THR A 89 -24.57 -17.56 -4.57
N THR A 90 -23.29 -17.94 -4.80
CA THR A 90 -22.43 -18.97 -4.14
C THR A 90 -20.90 -18.73 -4.32
N THR A 91 -20.11 -19.08 -3.27
CA THR A 91 -18.74 -19.70 -3.28
C THR A 91 -17.41 -18.99 -3.62
N GLN A 92 -16.33 -19.61 -3.09
CA GLN A 92 -14.87 -19.31 -3.08
C GLN A 92 -14.14 -20.65 -2.71
N PRO A 93 -12.82 -20.75 -2.37
CA PRO A 93 -11.56 -20.51 -3.12
C PRO A 93 -10.58 -21.74 -3.07
N SER A 94 -9.34 -21.66 -3.60
CA SER A 94 -8.10 -22.41 -3.18
C SER A 94 -6.91 -22.27 -4.18
N LEU A 95 -5.68 -22.81 -4.01
CA LEU A 95 -4.61 -22.70 -2.95
C LEU A 95 -3.38 -23.60 -3.34
N THR A 96 -2.09 -23.18 -3.18
CA THR A 96 -0.81 -23.96 -2.93
C THR A 96 0.46 -23.08 -3.17
N GLN A 97 1.66 -23.13 -2.55
CA GLN A 97 2.65 -24.14 -2.00
C GLN A 97 3.80 -24.49 -3.03
N THR A 98 5.09 -24.84 -2.78
CA THR A 98 5.92 -25.34 -1.62
C THR A 98 7.46 -25.10 -1.85
N THR A 99 8.40 -25.68 -1.04
CA THR A 99 9.86 -26.04 -1.29
C THR A 99 10.97 -24.96 -1.07
N VAL A 100 12.29 -25.20 -0.81
CA VAL A 100 13.26 -26.37 -0.89
C VAL A 100 14.35 -26.37 0.26
N MET A 101 15.30 -27.35 0.27
CA MET A 101 16.39 -27.72 1.22
C MET A 101 17.65 -28.24 0.45
N GLU A 102 18.88 -28.58 0.93
CA GLU A 102 19.74 -28.40 2.15
C GLU A 102 21.16 -29.04 1.86
N THR A 103 22.28 -28.74 2.58
CA THR A 103 23.62 -29.42 2.37
C THR A 103 24.69 -29.26 3.51
N VAL A 104 25.68 -30.18 3.65
CA VAL A 104 26.67 -30.29 4.80
C VAL A 104 28.05 -30.95 4.43
N THR A 105 29.12 -30.86 5.29
CA THR A 105 30.46 -31.62 5.39
C THR A 105 31.75 -31.03 4.72
N MET A 106 33.07 -31.31 5.01
CA MET A 106 33.87 -32.09 6.02
C MET A 106 35.38 -31.57 6.22
N VAL A 107 36.39 -32.36 6.73
CA VAL A 107 37.64 -31.90 7.47
C VAL A 107 38.99 -32.75 7.31
N THR A 108 40.15 -32.32 7.92
CA THR A 108 41.49 -33.01 8.30
C THR A 108 42.70 -33.17 7.30
N THR A 109 44.05 -33.31 7.59
CA THR A 109 45.09 -32.84 8.62
C THR A 109 46.59 -33.32 8.35
N ARG A 110 47.65 -32.69 8.97
CA ARG A 110 49.07 -33.16 9.34
C ARG A 110 50.21 -33.30 8.25
N GLU A 111 51.57 -33.42 8.47
CA GLU A 111 52.61 -33.05 9.52
C GLU A 111 54.10 -33.53 9.16
N GLN A 112 55.19 -33.05 9.83
CA GLN A 112 56.53 -33.71 10.22
C GLN A 112 57.97 -33.19 9.80
N ILE A 113 58.79 -32.72 10.80
CA ILE A 113 60.18 -33.08 11.33
C ILE A 113 61.50 -33.34 10.47
N LEU A 114 62.73 -32.87 10.88
CA LEU A 114 64.05 -33.61 11.21
C LEU A 114 65.37 -32.75 11.45
N VAL A 115 66.47 -33.27 12.10
CA VAL A 115 67.61 -32.51 12.78
C VAL A 115 69.05 -33.21 12.84
N LYS A 116 70.21 -32.45 12.82
CA LYS A 116 71.63 -32.80 13.30
C LYS A 116 72.63 -31.58 13.23
N HIS A 117 73.97 -31.47 13.56
CA HIS A 117 75.15 -32.30 14.03
C HIS A 117 76.26 -31.48 14.82
N ALA A 118 77.57 -31.89 14.91
CA ALA A 118 78.67 -31.31 15.79
C ALA A 118 80.15 -31.83 15.53
N GLN A 119 81.26 -31.26 16.12
CA GLN A 119 82.60 -31.91 16.39
C GLN A 119 83.69 -31.09 17.21
N GLU A 120 84.81 -31.72 17.67
CA GLU A 120 85.94 -31.21 18.54
C GLU A 120 87.25 -32.09 18.47
N GLU A 121 88.49 -31.59 18.74
CA GLU A 121 89.73 -32.37 19.10
C GLU A 121 90.98 -31.53 19.65
N LEU A 122 92.10 -32.15 20.10
CA LEU A 122 93.21 -31.59 20.99
C LEU A 122 94.69 -31.93 20.50
N PRO A 123 95.84 -32.14 21.25
CA PRO A 123 96.30 -31.92 22.67
C PRO A 123 97.69 -31.18 23.06
N PRO A 124 98.91 -31.76 23.42
CA PRO A 124 99.54 -31.58 24.78
C PRO A 124 100.90 -30.80 25.16
N PRO A 125 102.18 -31.32 25.26
CA PRO A 125 103.09 -31.15 26.46
C PRO A 125 104.66 -30.92 26.24
N PRO A 126 105.69 -31.12 27.17
CA PRO A 126 105.90 -30.91 28.64
C PRO A 126 107.19 -30.07 29.18
N PRO A 127 108.37 -30.53 29.74
CA PRO A 127 109.11 -29.81 30.87
C PRO A 127 110.71 -29.81 31.00
N GLN A 128 111.35 -29.07 31.98
CA GLN A 128 112.39 -29.55 32.99
C GLN A 128 113.37 -28.52 33.74
N LYS A 129 113.37 -28.57 35.11
CA LYS A 129 114.45 -28.56 36.18
C LYS A 129 115.54 -27.46 36.49
N LYS A 130 115.39 -26.83 37.68
CA LYS A 130 116.29 -26.61 38.88
C LYS A 130 117.81 -26.23 38.84
N ARG A 131 118.20 -25.15 39.58
CA ARG A 131 119.32 -24.99 40.59
C ARG A 131 119.36 -23.52 41.14
N GLN A 132 120.21 -23.10 42.12
CA GLN A 132 120.14 -23.36 43.60
C GLN A 132 121.01 -22.35 44.44
N ILE A 133 120.55 -21.97 45.66
CA ILE A 133 121.27 -21.31 46.81
C ILE A 133 121.72 -19.83 46.70
N THR A 134 121.41 -19.03 47.74
CA THR A 134 122.38 -18.17 48.49
C THR A 134 121.79 -17.80 49.87
N VAL A 135 122.37 -18.34 50.95
CA VAL A 135 121.89 -18.16 52.33
C VAL A 135 122.23 -16.78 52.87
N ASP A 136 121.25 -15.89 52.80
CA ASP A 136 120.79 -15.19 54.00
C ASP A 136 119.57 -16.00 54.48
N SER A 137 119.13 -15.92 55.74
CA SER A 137 118.13 -16.86 56.28
C SER A 137 116.96 -17.08 55.31
N GLU A 138 116.84 -18.31 54.78
CA GLU A 138 115.86 -18.66 53.73
C GLU A 138 114.42 -18.39 54.19
N ILE A 139 114.19 -18.47 55.52
CA ILE A 139 112.95 -18.10 56.19
C ILE A 139 112.75 -16.57 56.15
N ARG A 140 113.78 -15.77 56.48
CA ARG A 140 113.72 -14.29 56.42
C ARG A 140 113.49 -13.79 55.00
N LYS A 141 114.30 -14.20 54.03
CA LYS A 141 114.15 -13.81 52.61
C LYS A 141 112.77 -14.16 52.05
N ARG A 142 112.19 -15.29 52.47
CA ARG A 142 110.83 -15.69 52.07
C ARG A 142 109.78 -14.83 52.76
N LEU A 143 109.93 -14.61 54.07
CA LEU A 143 109.05 -13.76 54.87
C LEU A 143 108.98 -12.33 54.31
N ASP A 144 110.12 -11.72 53.97
CA ASP A 144 110.19 -10.38 53.40
C ASP A 144 109.45 -10.30 52.05
N VAL A 145 109.55 -11.34 51.21
CA VAL A 145 108.84 -11.44 49.93
C VAL A 145 107.33 -11.64 50.13
N ASP A 146 106.92 -12.54 51.02
CA ASP A 146 105.50 -12.78 51.29
C ASP A 146 104.82 -11.58 51.98
N ILE A 147 105.50 -10.91 52.93
CA ILE A 147 105.05 -9.63 53.53
C ILE A 147 104.91 -8.55 52.43
N THR A 148 105.90 -8.43 51.54
CA THR A 148 105.87 -7.43 50.46
C THR A 148 104.75 -7.72 49.46
N GLU A 149 104.52 -8.98 49.09
CA GLU A 149 103.40 -9.37 48.21
C GLU A 149 102.05 -9.07 48.88
N LEU A 150 101.89 -9.44 50.15
CA LEU A 150 100.67 -9.22 50.92
C LEU A 150 100.38 -7.73 51.09
N HIS A 151 101.34 -6.92 51.53
CA HIS A 151 101.16 -5.47 51.60
C HIS A 151 100.86 -4.85 50.22
N SER A 152 101.54 -5.28 49.16
CA SER A 152 101.29 -4.77 47.80
C SER A 152 99.90 -5.14 47.27
N TRP A 153 99.41 -6.33 47.61
CA TRP A 153 98.06 -6.77 47.28
C TRP A 153 97.02 -5.98 48.10
N ILE A 154 97.19 -5.91 49.41
CA ILE A 154 96.31 -5.15 50.31
C ILE A 154 96.20 -3.69 49.84
N THR A 155 97.32 -2.99 49.56
CA THR A 155 97.29 -1.59 49.06
C THR A 155 96.47 -1.43 47.77
N ARG A 156 96.60 -2.36 46.81
CA ARG A 156 95.82 -2.28 45.55
C ARG A 156 94.35 -2.60 45.78
N SER A 157 94.04 -3.56 46.64
CA SER A 157 92.67 -3.93 46.99
C SER A 157 91.98 -2.83 47.81
N GLU A 158 92.67 -2.22 48.77
CA GLU A 158 92.21 -1.03 49.50
C GLU A 158 91.92 0.14 48.54
N ALA A 159 92.81 0.44 47.59
CA ALA A 159 92.59 1.52 46.61
C ALA A 159 91.32 1.31 45.77
N VAL A 160 90.95 0.06 45.46
CA VAL A 160 89.67 -0.28 44.82
C VAL A 160 88.50 -0.11 45.81
N LEU A 161 88.63 -0.63 47.03
CA LEU A 161 87.59 -0.53 48.07
C LEU A 161 87.39 0.89 48.62
N GLN A 162 88.34 1.79 48.41
CA GLN A 162 88.26 3.22 48.75
C GLN A 162 87.84 4.09 47.55
N SER A 163 87.40 3.49 46.44
CA SER A 163 86.84 4.23 45.29
C SER A 163 85.73 5.21 45.75
N PRO A 164 85.72 6.47 45.28
CA PRO A 164 84.67 7.43 45.61
C PRO A 164 83.29 7.02 45.10
N GLU A 165 83.20 6.01 44.23
CA GLU A 165 81.92 5.41 43.83
C GLU A 165 81.11 4.86 45.02
N PHE A 166 81.77 4.38 46.08
CA PHE A 166 81.11 3.93 47.31
C PHE A 166 80.51 5.06 48.16
N ALA A 167 80.73 6.33 47.80
CA ALA A 167 80.11 7.48 48.46
C ALA A 167 78.79 7.94 47.81
N VAL A 168 78.38 7.34 46.68
CA VAL A 168 77.26 7.84 45.86
C VAL A 168 76.20 6.76 45.62
N TYR A 169 75.08 6.87 46.33
CA TYR A 169 73.88 6.07 46.04
C TYR A 169 73.22 6.51 44.73
N ARG A 170 72.73 5.55 43.95
CA ARG A 170 72.12 5.80 42.62
C ARG A 170 70.72 5.19 42.54
N LYS A 171 69.76 5.93 41.95
CA LYS A 171 68.42 5.39 41.66
C LYS A 171 68.47 4.33 40.55
N GLU A 172 69.31 4.58 39.55
CA GLU A 172 69.43 3.80 38.31
C GLU A 172 70.92 3.61 37.93
N GLY A 173 71.17 2.73 36.96
CA GLY A 173 72.49 2.56 36.33
C GLY A 173 73.24 1.29 36.75
N ASN A 174 74.21 0.90 35.91
CA ASN A 174 74.99 -0.32 36.10
C ASN A 174 76.20 -0.09 37.02
N PHE A 175 76.36 -0.94 38.04
CA PHE A 175 77.52 -0.98 38.93
C PHE A 175 78.27 -2.32 38.89
N SER A 176 78.01 -3.15 37.87
CA SER A 176 78.62 -4.48 37.69
C SER A 176 80.14 -4.43 37.68
N ASP A 177 80.77 -3.42 37.09
CA ASP A 177 82.22 -3.29 37.02
C ASP A 177 82.83 -3.07 38.43
N LEU A 178 82.15 -2.33 39.29
CA LEU A 178 82.56 -2.14 40.69
C LEU A 178 82.31 -3.41 41.51
N LYS A 179 81.14 -4.03 41.31
CA LYS A 179 80.76 -5.32 41.94
C LYS A 179 81.77 -6.42 41.60
N GLU A 180 82.19 -6.53 40.35
CA GLU A 180 83.12 -7.56 39.90
C GLU A 180 84.57 -7.31 40.33
N LYS A 181 85.00 -6.05 40.45
CA LYS A 181 86.27 -5.72 41.12
C LYS A 181 86.27 -6.18 42.59
N VAL A 182 85.18 -5.97 43.33
CA VAL A 182 85.03 -6.45 44.71
C VAL A 182 84.97 -7.99 44.77
N ASN A 183 84.23 -8.63 43.86
CA ASN A 183 84.20 -10.10 43.74
C ASN A 183 85.60 -10.68 43.46
N ALA A 184 86.40 -10.04 42.59
CA ALA A 184 87.76 -10.48 42.29
C ALA A 184 88.66 -10.47 43.54
N ILE A 185 88.65 -9.36 44.29
CA ILE A 185 89.35 -9.24 45.58
C ILE A 185 88.90 -10.32 46.57
N ALA A 186 87.59 -10.61 46.63
CA ALA A 186 87.04 -11.66 47.48
C ALA A 186 87.40 -13.09 47.05
N ARG A 187 87.57 -13.34 45.73
CA ARG A 187 88.06 -14.63 45.20
C ARG A 187 89.55 -14.86 45.50
N GLU A 188 90.36 -13.81 45.50
CA GLU A 188 91.80 -13.90 45.85
C GLU A 188 92.04 -13.99 47.37
N LYS A 189 91.10 -13.49 48.19
CA LYS A 189 91.23 -13.44 49.66
C LYS A 189 91.62 -14.76 50.35
N PRO A 190 91.10 -15.95 49.99
CA PRO A 190 91.47 -17.20 50.68
C PRO A 190 92.96 -17.57 50.50
N ASP A 191 93.50 -17.39 49.30
CA ASP A 191 94.91 -17.68 49.01
C ASP A 191 95.85 -16.69 49.71
N LYS A 192 95.46 -15.40 49.77
CA LYS A 192 96.20 -14.39 50.53
C LYS A 192 96.11 -14.61 52.04
N PHE A 193 94.97 -15.07 52.56
CA PHE A 193 94.84 -15.45 53.97
C PHE A 193 95.75 -16.63 54.33
N ARG A 194 95.82 -17.63 53.45
CA ARG A 194 96.77 -18.75 53.61
C ARG A 194 98.22 -18.25 53.63
N LYS A 195 98.61 -17.39 52.68
CA LYS A 195 99.93 -16.74 52.69
C LYS A 195 100.19 -15.96 53.97
N LEU A 196 99.20 -15.25 54.51
CA LEU A 196 99.34 -14.54 55.80
C LEU A 196 99.57 -15.51 56.96
N GLN A 197 98.92 -16.67 56.98
CA GLN A 197 99.16 -17.71 57.99
C GLN A 197 100.53 -18.40 57.83
N ASP A 198 101.01 -18.59 56.60
CA ASP A 198 102.34 -19.14 56.31
C ASP A 198 103.45 -18.12 56.65
N ALA A 199 103.24 -16.83 56.36
CA ALA A 199 104.10 -15.72 56.76
C ALA A 199 104.13 -15.53 58.28
N SER A 200 102.99 -15.52 58.97
CA SER A 200 102.93 -15.36 60.44
C SER A 200 103.66 -16.49 61.17
N ARG A 201 103.54 -17.75 60.68
CA ARG A 201 104.32 -18.89 61.20
C ARG A 201 105.82 -18.77 60.89
N SER A 202 106.18 -18.24 59.72
CA SER A 202 107.57 -17.98 59.35
C SER A 202 108.20 -16.87 60.19
N ALA A 203 107.44 -15.81 60.51
CA ALA A 203 107.83 -14.76 61.44
C ALA A 203 108.03 -15.32 62.86
N GLN A 204 107.09 -16.11 63.38
CA GLN A 204 107.23 -16.75 64.69
C GLN A 204 108.49 -17.63 64.77
N ALA A 205 108.71 -18.52 63.80
CA ALA A 205 109.89 -19.39 63.78
C ALA A 205 111.22 -18.59 63.68
N LEU A 206 111.22 -17.47 62.96
CA LEU A 206 112.38 -16.59 62.85
C LEU A 206 112.63 -15.77 64.13
N VAL A 207 111.57 -15.36 64.83
CA VAL A 207 111.63 -14.72 66.15
C VAL A 207 112.18 -15.70 67.19
N GLU A 208 111.67 -16.93 67.23
CA GLU A 208 112.18 -18.00 68.11
C GLU A 208 113.66 -18.28 67.85
N GLN A 209 114.08 -18.40 66.58
CA GLN A 209 115.49 -18.52 66.20
C GLN A 209 116.33 -17.34 66.71
N MET A 210 115.93 -16.10 66.40
CA MET A 210 116.69 -14.90 66.76
C MET A 210 116.81 -14.70 68.27
N VAL A 211 115.78 -15.07 69.05
CA VAL A 211 115.83 -15.06 70.52
C VAL A 211 116.84 -16.10 71.04
N THR A 212 116.93 -17.29 70.43
CA THR A 212 117.97 -18.28 70.79
C THR A 212 119.38 -17.88 70.35
N GLU A 213 119.51 -17.05 69.30
CA GLU A 213 120.78 -16.49 68.82
C GLU A 213 121.19 -15.18 69.53
N GLY A 214 120.35 -14.65 70.43
CA GLY A 214 120.63 -13.44 71.21
C GLY A 214 120.45 -12.10 70.46
N ALA A 215 119.70 -12.10 69.35
CA ALA A 215 119.43 -10.91 68.53
C ALA A 215 118.06 -10.29 68.82
N ASN A 216 117.90 -8.97 68.64
CA ASN A 216 116.58 -8.33 68.78
C ASN A 216 115.67 -8.71 67.60
N ALA A 217 114.51 -9.28 67.90
CA ALA A 217 113.49 -9.71 66.93
C ALA A 217 112.24 -8.80 66.90
N GLU A 218 112.20 -7.75 67.71
CA GLU A 218 111.09 -6.80 67.90
C GLU A 218 110.55 -6.21 66.59
N SER A 219 111.40 -5.89 65.62
CA SER A 219 110.98 -5.36 64.31
C SER A 219 110.20 -6.38 63.46
N ILE A 220 110.49 -7.68 63.60
CA ILE A 220 109.78 -8.76 62.89
C ILE A 220 108.44 -9.04 63.57
N ILE A 221 108.38 -8.95 64.90
CA ILE A 221 107.13 -9.00 65.67
C ILE A 221 106.22 -7.85 65.23
N GLN A 222 106.72 -6.61 65.29
CA GLN A 222 105.99 -5.41 64.91
C GLN A 222 105.49 -5.44 63.46
N ALA A 223 106.31 -5.88 62.50
CA ALA A 223 105.90 -6.01 61.10
C ALA A 223 104.80 -7.08 60.90
N SER A 224 104.91 -8.22 61.60
CA SER A 224 103.89 -9.28 61.57
C SER A 224 102.56 -8.82 62.19
N GLU A 225 102.62 -8.15 63.34
CA GLU A 225 101.44 -7.57 64.02
C GLU A 225 100.77 -6.48 63.18
N GLN A 226 101.55 -5.56 62.59
CA GLN A 226 101.05 -4.51 61.71
C GLN A 226 100.36 -5.08 60.46
N LEU A 227 100.94 -6.12 59.84
CA LEU A 227 100.32 -6.81 58.70
C LEU A 227 99.01 -7.52 59.09
N ASN A 228 98.94 -8.13 60.28
CA ASN A 228 97.72 -8.78 60.77
C ASN A 228 96.63 -7.78 61.19
N SER A 229 96.99 -6.62 61.78
CA SER A 229 96.04 -5.52 62.03
C SER A 229 95.45 -5.01 60.71
N ARG A 230 96.32 -4.65 59.76
CA ARG A 230 95.89 -4.14 58.46
C ARG A 230 95.09 -5.16 57.66
N TRP A 231 95.39 -6.45 57.77
CA TRP A 231 94.54 -7.51 57.19
C TRP A 231 93.13 -7.54 57.81
N THR A 232 93.02 -7.29 59.12
CA THR A 232 91.74 -7.24 59.83
C THR A 232 90.92 -6.02 59.43
N GLU A 233 91.56 -4.85 59.36
CA GLU A 233 90.99 -3.59 58.85
C GLU A 233 90.52 -3.74 57.39
N PHE A 234 91.36 -4.32 56.53
CA PHE A 234 91.01 -4.67 55.16
C PHE A 234 89.82 -5.65 55.07
N CYS A 235 89.75 -6.65 55.96
CA CYS A 235 88.63 -7.57 56.01
C CYS A 235 87.32 -6.89 56.40
N GLN A 236 87.37 -5.93 57.33
CA GLN A 236 86.22 -5.09 57.69
C GLN A 236 85.78 -4.22 56.51
N LEU A 237 86.71 -3.48 55.90
CA LEU A 237 86.44 -2.61 54.74
C LEU A 237 85.81 -3.40 53.56
N LEU A 238 86.31 -4.59 53.26
CA LEU A 238 85.74 -5.46 52.24
C LEU A 238 84.29 -5.87 52.58
N ASN A 239 84.01 -6.18 53.85
CA ASN A 239 82.66 -6.52 54.31
C ASN A 239 81.71 -5.32 54.24
N GLU A 240 82.16 -4.13 54.63
CA GLU A 240 81.42 -2.88 54.49
C GLU A 240 81.07 -2.60 53.02
N ARG A 241 81.97 -2.91 52.07
CA ARG A 241 81.67 -2.76 50.63
C ARG A 241 80.72 -3.82 50.10
N PHE A 242 80.73 -5.05 50.62
CA PHE A 242 79.68 -6.02 50.30
C PHE A 242 78.30 -5.57 50.80
N ASN A 243 78.22 -5.10 52.05
CA ASN A 243 76.98 -4.53 52.61
C ASN A 243 76.47 -3.35 51.78
N TRP A 244 77.37 -2.46 51.33
CA TRP A 244 77.03 -1.34 50.45
C TRP A 244 76.52 -1.80 49.08
N LEU A 245 77.17 -2.80 48.47
CA LEU A 245 76.74 -3.36 47.17
C LEU A 245 75.37 -4.03 47.26
N GLU A 246 75.05 -4.70 48.36
CA GLU A 246 73.71 -5.24 48.62
C GLU A 246 72.68 -4.11 48.78
N TYR A 247 73.00 -3.10 49.59
CA TYR A 247 72.11 -1.95 49.82
C TYR A 247 71.81 -1.17 48.53
N GLN A 248 72.83 -0.90 47.71
CA GLN A 248 72.69 -0.25 46.40
C GLN A 248 71.92 -1.12 45.39
N ASN A 249 72.05 -2.46 45.45
CA ASN A 249 71.22 -3.39 44.67
C ASN A 249 69.73 -3.30 45.07
N ASN A 250 69.47 -3.22 46.38
CA ASN A 250 68.11 -3.12 46.92
C ASN A 250 67.46 -1.77 46.60
N ILE A 251 68.22 -0.67 46.57
CA ILE A 251 67.77 0.64 46.07
C ILE A 251 67.34 0.54 44.60
N ILE A 252 68.20 0.03 43.70
CA ILE A 252 67.86 -0.10 42.27
C ILE A 252 66.63 -1.00 42.07
N THR A 253 66.52 -2.08 42.85
CA THR A 253 65.35 -2.98 42.82
C THR A 253 64.06 -2.26 43.22
N PHE A 254 64.12 -1.38 44.22
CA PHE A 254 63.01 -0.51 44.64
C PHE A 254 62.63 0.49 43.54
N TYR A 255 63.59 1.18 42.92
CA TYR A 255 63.29 2.16 41.86
C TYR A 255 62.71 1.53 40.60
N ASN A 256 63.17 0.35 40.20
CA ASN A 256 62.58 -0.39 39.09
C ASN A 256 61.10 -0.75 39.37
N GLN A 257 60.76 -1.11 40.61
CA GLN A 257 59.38 -1.41 41.03
C GLN A 257 58.51 -0.15 41.11
N LEU A 258 59.07 0.97 41.60
CA LEU A 258 58.41 2.28 41.63
C LEU A 258 58.09 2.78 40.21
N GLN A 259 59.06 2.72 39.30
CA GLN A 259 58.93 3.16 37.91
C GLN A 259 57.89 2.33 37.14
N HIS A 260 57.82 1.02 37.36
CA HIS A 260 56.80 0.16 36.77
C HIS A 260 55.38 0.56 37.22
N LEU A 261 55.18 0.80 38.52
CA LEU A 261 53.88 1.25 39.02
C LEU A 261 53.53 2.66 38.52
N GLU A 262 54.50 3.58 38.43
CA GLU A 262 54.30 4.92 37.90
C GLU A 262 53.86 4.92 36.42
N GLN A 263 54.40 4.01 35.61
CA GLN A 263 53.92 3.79 34.23
C GLN A 263 52.45 3.31 34.20
N MET A 264 52.04 2.46 35.14
CA MET A 264 50.65 2.00 35.25
C MET A 264 49.69 3.11 35.72
N ILE A 265 50.18 4.12 36.46
CA ILE A 265 49.43 5.32 36.88
C ILE A 265 49.35 6.33 35.73
N THR A 266 50.48 6.64 35.09
CA THR A 266 50.53 7.50 33.88
C THR A 266 49.60 6.99 32.77
N THR A 267 49.43 5.66 32.67
CA THR A 267 48.46 5.05 31.74
C THR A 267 47.00 5.39 32.11
N ALA A 268 46.65 5.35 33.41
CA ALA A 268 45.33 5.74 33.90
C ALA A 268 45.08 7.25 33.77
N GLU A 269 46.10 8.07 34.06
CA GLU A 269 46.04 9.52 33.89
C GLU A 269 45.74 9.90 32.44
N ASN A 270 46.44 9.28 31.48
CA ASN A 270 46.17 9.49 30.06
C ASN A 270 44.77 9.00 29.66
N TRP A 271 44.34 7.81 30.12
CA TRP A 271 42.98 7.32 29.89
C TRP A 271 41.91 8.32 30.40
N LEU A 272 42.12 8.90 31.58
CA LEU A 272 41.22 9.88 32.20
C LEU A 272 41.21 11.21 31.43
N LYS A 273 42.38 11.69 30.97
CA LYS A 273 42.50 12.87 30.09
C LYS A 273 41.84 12.68 28.72
N THR A 274 41.78 11.45 28.21
CA THR A 274 41.19 11.12 26.90
C THR A 274 39.70 10.75 26.93
N GLN A 275 39.00 10.94 28.07
CA GLN A 275 37.58 10.59 28.14
C GLN A 275 36.72 11.42 27.17
N PRO A 276 35.84 10.78 26.38
CA PRO A 276 34.88 11.52 25.56
C PRO A 276 33.84 12.20 26.45
N THR A 277 33.29 13.32 25.96
CA THR A 277 32.13 14.00 26.54
C THR A 277 31.01 13.00 26.82
N THR A 278 30.46 13.03 28.04
CA THR A 278 29.48 12.02 28.51
C THR A 278 28.30 11.90 27.53
N PRO A 279 28.09 10.74 26.90
CA PRO A 279 26.92 10.51 26.05
C PRO A 279 25.62 10.60 26.86
N LEU A 280 24.50 10.92 26.20
CA LEU A 280 23.17 10.90 26.84
C LEU A 280 22.38 9.60 26.56
N GLU A 281 22.98 8.65 25.84
CA GLU A 281 22.33 7.38 25.48
C GLU A 281 22.61 6.27 26.52
N PRO A 282 21.58 5.52 26.99
CA PRO A 282 21.76 4.50 28.03
C PRO A 282 22.77 3.41 27.68
N ILE A 283 22.83 3.00 26.40
CA ILE A 283 23.73 1.94 25.92
C ILE A 283 25.19 2.43 25.93
N ALA A 284 25.42 3.67 25.52
CA ALA A 284 26.74 4.29 25.51
C ALA A 284 27.25 4.55 26.93
N ILE A 285 26.42 5.12 27.82
CA ILE A 285 26.76 5.33 29.24
C ILE A 285 27.06 4.00 29.92
N LYS A 286 26.22 2.97 29.76
CA LYS A 286 26.46 1.64 30.34
C LYS A 286 27.80 1.03 29.89
N SER A 287 28.19 1.29 28.64
CA SER A 287 29.47 0.83 28.09
C SER A 287 30.66 1.61 28.66
N GLN A 288 30.57 2.94 28.75
CA GLN A 288 31.63 3.79 29.35
C GLN A 288 31.78 3.51 30.86
N LEU A 289 30.67 3.35 31.58
CA LEU A 289 30.63 2.98 33.00
C LEU A 289 31.29 1.63 33.26
N LYS A 290 31.12 0.64 32.37
CA LYS A 290 31.84 -0.64 32.47
C LYS A 290 33.36 -0.43 32.35
N ILE A 291 33.82 0.30 31.33
CA ILE A 291 35.25 0.57 31.11
C ILE A 291 35.84 1.32 32.31
N CYS A 292 35.10 2.28 32.88
CA CYS A 292 35.50 2.99 34.09
C CYS A 292 35.64 2.06 35.31
N LYS A 293 34.69 1.12 35.50
CA LYS A 293 34.76 0.11 36.57
C LYS A 293 35.92 -0.86 36.40
N ASP A 294 36.18 -1.31 35.17
CA ASP A 294 37.33 -2.16 34.86
C ASP A 294 38.65 -1.43 35.19
N GLU A 295 38.74 -0.12 34.99
CA GLU A 295 39.89 0.72 35.35
C GLU A 295 40.02 0.99 36.88
N VAL A 296 38.91 1.24 37.60
CA VAL A 296 38.92 1.31 39.08
C VAL A 296 39.39 -0.01 39.69
N ASN A 297 38.94 -1.15 39.16
CA ASN A 297 39.41 -2.47 39.57
C ASN A 297 40.91 -2.65 39.28
N ARG A 298 41.39 -2.21 38.11
CA ARG A 298 42.81 -2.26 37.72
C ARG A 298 43.70 -1.46 38.67
N LEU A 299 43.30 -0.25 39.04
CA LEU A 299 44.06 0.59 39.98
C LEU A 299 43.98 0.06 41.42
N SER A 300 42.82 -0.47 41.84
CA SER A 300 42.66 -1.10 43.16
C SER A 300 43.62 -2.28 43.35
N ALA A 301 43.84 -3.07 42.29
CA ALA A 301 44.81 -4.18 42.28
C ALA A 301 46.29 -3.76 42.43
N LEU A 302 46.61 -2.46 42.34
CA LEU A 302 47.97 -1.94 42.60
C LEU A 302 48.23 -1.67 44.09
N GLN A 303 47.19 -1.41 44.89
CA GLN A 303 47.32 -1.12 46.33
C GLN A 303 48.20 -2.13 47.12
N PRO A 304 48.08 -3.47 46.98
CA PRO A 304 48.95 -4.41 47.68
C PRO A 304 50.41 -4.35 47.21
N GLN A 305 50.68 -3.93 45.97
CA GLN A 305 52.04 -3.72 45.46
C GLN A 305 52.64 -2.42 46.02
N ILE A 306 51.83 -1.36 46.13
CA ILE A 306 52.20 -0.08 46.73
C ILE A 306 52.52 -0.24 48.22
N GLU A 307 51.71 -0.98 48.98
CA GLU A 307 51.97 -1.22 50.41
C GLU A 307 53.23 -2.10 50.62
N LYS A 308 53.45 -3.10 49.77
CA LYS A 308 54.72 -3.86 49.76
C LYS A 308 55.92 -2.93 49.50
N LEU A 309 55.81 -2.03 48.53
CA LEU A 309 56.87 -1.07 48.19
C LEU A 309 57.10 -0.04 49.30
N LYS A 310 56.04 0.37 50.02
CA LYS A 310 56.10 1.19 51.24
C LYS A 310 56.87 0.50 52.38
N ILE A 311 56.65 -0.79 52.61
CA ILE A 311 57.43 -1.58 53.58
C ILE A 311 58.91 -1.68 53.15
N GLN A 312 59.18 -1.88 51.86
CA GLN A 312 60.56 -1.87 51.32
C GLN A 312 61.24 -0.50 51.50
N SER A 313 60.51 0.61 51.29
CA SER A 313 60.99 1.99 51.53
C SER A 313 61.44 2.19 52.98
N VAL A 314 60.59 1.83 53.95
CA VAL A 314 60.91 1.93 55.38
C VAL A 314 62.13 1.08 55.74
N SER A 315 62.21 -0.17 55.27
CA SER A 315 63.36 -1.05 55.56
C SER A 315 64.68 -0.55 54.93
N LEU A 316 64.62 0.09 53.76
CA LEU A 316 65.79 0.76 53.16
C LEU A 316 66.22 2.00 53.97
N LYS A 317 65.28 2.72 54.59
CA LYS A 317 65.55 3.88 55.44
C LYS A 317 66.19 3.50 56.78
N GLU A 318 65.73 2.42 57.41
CA GLU A 318 66.23 1.97 58.72
C GLU A 318 67.66 1.40 58.67
N LYS A 319 68.10 0.89 57.51
CA LYS A 319 69.41 0.22 57.36
C LYS A 319 70.63 1.16 57.20
N GLY A 320 70.48 2.48 57.27
CA GLY A 320 71.62 3.40 57.25
C GLY A 320 71.23 4.87 57.14
N GLN A 321 72.21 5.74 56.82
CA GLN A 321 71.94 7.10 56.35
C GLN A 321 71.42 7.03 54.90
N GLY A 322 70.15 6.64 54.76
CA GLY A 322 69.52 6.43 53.46
C GLY A 322 69.47 7.71 52.62
N PRO A 323 69.50 7.60 51.27
CA PRO A 323 69.52 8.76 50.40
C PRO A 323 68.27 9.62 50.57
N MET A 324 68.45 10.92 50.82
CA MET A 324 67.38 11.88 51.14
C MET A 324 66.25 11.95 50.09
N PHE A 325 66.51 11.53 48.85
CA PHE A 325 65.50 11.50 47.79
C PHE A 325 64.43 10.40 47.98
N LEU A 326 64.70 9.35 48.77
CA LEU A 326 63.87 8.14 48.78
C LEU A 326 62.48 8.33 49.41
N ASP A 327 62.40 9.05 50.54
CA ASP A 327 61.11 9.44 51.12
C ASP A 327 60.32 10.35 50.17
N ALA A 328 61.01 11.33 49.56
CA ALA A 328 60.39 12.36 48.73
C ALA A 328 59.79 11.78 47.43
N ASP A 329 60.56 10.92 46.74
CA ASP A 329 60.09 10.22 45.53
C ASP A 329 58.88 9.34 45.84
N PHE A 330 58.92 8.58 46.95
CA PHE A 330 57.83 7.67 47.32
C PHE A 330 56.55 8.41 47.75
N VAL A 331 56.69 9.54 48.45
CA VAL A 331 55.56 10.42 48.79
C VAL A 331 54.97 11.06 47.52
N ALA A 332 55.79 11.52 46.58
CA ALA A 332 55.32 12.07 45.30
C ALA A 332 54.52 11.02 44.51
N PHE A 333 55.06 9.81 44.35
CA PHE A 333 54.37 8.67 43.75
C PHE A 333 53.03 8.35 44.45
N THR A 334 53.02 8.30 45.78
CA THR A 334 51.80 7.98 46.55
C THR A 334 50.73 9.04 46.38
N ASN A 335 51.11 10.32 46.33
CA ASN A 335 50.20 11.43 46.06
C ASN A 335 49.66 11.38 44.61
N HIS A 336 50.50 11.02 43.63
CA HIS A 336 50.07 10.84 42.24
C HIS A 336 49.05 9.69 42.11
N PHE A 337 49.35 8.51 42.68
CA PHE A 337 48.42 7.38 42.72
C PHE A 337 47.06 7.78 43.31
N ASN A 338 47.06 8.42 44.49
CA ASN A 338 45.84 8.81 45.19
C ASN A 338 45.02 9.84 44.39
N HIS A 339 45.68 10.79 43.73
CA HIS A 339 45.00 11.79 42.89
C HIS A 339 44.31 11.15 41.68
N ILE A 340 45.01 10.28 40.94
CA ILE A 340 44.45 9.61 39.75
C ILE A 340 43.35 8.63 40.16
N PHE A 341 43.56 7.84 41.22
CA PHE A 341 42.55 6.90 41.69
C PHE A 341 41.25 7.61 42.12
N ALA A 342 41.36 8.72 42.87
CA ALA A 342 40.20 9.54 43.22
C ALA A 342 39.51 10.15 41.97
N GLY A 343 40.28 10.55 40.95
CA GLY A 343 39.74 11.05 39.68
C GLY A 343 38.94 10.00 38.91
N VAL A 344 39.45 8.76 38.80
CA VAL A 344 38.74 7.65 38.15
C VAL A 344 37.50 7.24 38.97
N GLN A 345 37.58 7.19 40.30
CA GLN A 345 36.42 6.93 41.17
C GLN A 345 35.34 8.03 41.08
N ALA A 346 35.73 9.30 40.97
CA ALA A 346 34.79 10.40 40.75
C ALA A 346 34.07 10.26 39.40
N ARG A 347 34.80 9.87 38.34
CA ARG A 347 34.22 9.60 37.01
C ARG A 347 33.32 8.37 37.01
N GLU A 348 33.64 7.33 37.77
CA GLU A 348 32.76 6.16 37.95
C GLU A 348 31.45 6.58 38.60
N LYS A 349 31.52 7.38 39.68
CA LYS A 349 30.34 7.89 40.39
C LYS A 349 29.47 8.79 39.50
N GLU A 350 30.07 9.70 38.73
CA GLU A 350 29.36 10.55 37.76
C GLU A 350 28.58 9.70 36.75
N LEU A 351 29.26 8.73 36.12
CA LEU A 351 28.65 7.83 35.13
C LEU A 351 27.58 6.92 35.75
N GLN A 352 27.74 6.51 37.01
CA GLN A 352 26.75 5.73 37.76
C GLN A 352 25.50 6.56 38.06
N THR A 353 25.63 7.77 38.62
CA THR A 353 24.50 8.68 38.88
C THR A 353 23.74 8.99 37.58
N ILE A 354 24.43 9.31 36.49
CA ILE A 354 23.79 9.57 35.20
C ILE A 354 23.06 8.31 34.69
N PHE A 355 23.66 7.13 34.82
CA PHE A 355 23.01 5.87 34.45
C PHE A 355 21.75 5.57 35.26
N ASP A 356 21.76 5.84 36.57
CA ASP A 356 20.63 5.56 37.46
C ASP A 356 19.47 6.55 37.28
N THR A 357 19.75 7.80 36.87
CA THR A 357 18.71 8.80 36.51
C THR A 357 18.03 8.55 35.16
N LEU A 358 18.52 7.62 34.33
CA LEU A 358 17.93 7.36 33.02
C LEU A 358 16.68 6.46 33.12
N PRO A 359 15.61 6.75 32.35
CA PRO A 359 14.45 5.88 32.28
C PRO A 359 14.85 4.46 31.86
N PRO A 360 14.38 3.40 32.56
CA PRO A 360 14.76 2.02 32.27
C PRO A 360 14.54 1.65 30.80
N MET A 361 15.39 0.79 30.21
CA MET A 361 15.28 0.36 28.80
C MET A 361 13.86 -0.03 28.40
N ARG A 362 13.18 -0.84 29.22
CA ARG A 362 11.80 -1.27 29.02
C ARG A 362 10.78 -0.11 28.96
N TYR A 363 11.02 0.99 29.68
CA TYR A 363 10.20 2.20 29.59
C TYR A 363 10.40 2.87 28.22
N GLN A 364 11.65 3.01 27.76
CA GLN A 364 11.97 3.60 26.46
C GLN A 364 11.43 2.75 25.30
N GLU A 365 11.55 1.43 25.39
CA GLU A 365 10.99 0.45 24.44
C GLU A 365 9.46 0.53 24.38
N THR A 366 8.79 0.56 25.54
CA THR A 366 7.32 0.65 25.61
C THR A 366 6.82 2.01 25.11
N MET A 367 7.48 3.09 25.51
CA MET A 367 7.20 4.46 25.06
C MET A 367 7.34 4.58 23.54
N SER A 368 8.43 4.05 22.97
CA SER A 368 8.66 4.03 21.53
C SER A 368 7.62 3.19 20.78
N THR A 369 7.22 2.05 21.34
CA THR A 369 6.17 1.17 20.78
C THR A 369 4.83 1.90 20.72
N VAL A 370 4.37 2.45 21.85
CA VAL A 370 3.10 3.19 21.93
C VAL A 370 3.13 4.45 21.05
N GLN A 371 4.21 5.23 21.08
CA GLN A 371 4.37 6.41 20.23
C GLN A 371 4.36 6.06 18.73
N THR A 372 4.93 4.91 18.34
CA THR A 372 4.88 4.40 16.97
C THR A 372 3.48 3.95 16.58
N TRP A 373 2.77 3.22 17.45
CA TRP A 373 1.38 2.81 17.20
C TRP A 373 0.46 4.02 17.08
N ILE A 374 0.57 4.99 17.99
CA ILE A 374 -0.18 6.27 17.94
C ILE A 374 0.06 6.97 16.60
N GLN A 375 1.31 7.06 16.13
CA GLN A 375 1.61 7.68 14.83
C GLN A 375 1.01 6.91 13.64
N GLN A 376 1.07 5.58 13.66
CA GLN A 376 0.45 4.74 12.62
C GLN A 376 -1.07 4.87 12.62
N SER A 377 -1.70 5.00 13.79
CA SER A 377 -3.12 5.26 13.94
C SER A 377 -3.49 6.64 13.41
N GLU A 378 -2.81 7.72 13.85
CA GLU A 378 -2.98 9.09 13.32
C GLU A 378 -2.89 9.15 11.79
N ASN A 379 -1.92 8.46 11.19
CA ASN A 379 -1.76 8.41 9.74
C ASN A 379 -2.95 7.71 9.04
N LYS A 380 -3.59 6.72 9.68
CA LYS A 380 -4.86 6.12 9.22
C LYS A 380 -6.06 7.05 9.43
N LEU A 381 -6.05 7.88 10.48
CA LEU A 381 -7.13 8.85 10.77
C LEU A 381 -7.18 9.97 9.71
N THR A 382 -6.04 10.26 9.08
CA THR A 382 -5.88 11.32 8.06
C THR A 382 -6.56 10.99 6.72
N ILE A 383 -7.07 9.76 6.54
CA ILE A 383 -7.91 9.40 5.39
C ILE A 383 -9.21 10.24 5.44
N PRO A 384 -9.60 10.94 4.35
CA PRO A 384 -10.74 11.86 4.37
C PRO A 384 -12.02 11.27 4.97
N HIS A 385 -12.71 12.07 5.78
CA HIS A 385 -13.99 11.70 6.36
C HIS A 385 -15.02 11.51 5.24
N LEU A 386 -15.40 10.27 4.96
CA LEU A 386 -16.63 9.96 4.21
C LEU A 386 -17.81 10.36 5.10
N THR A 387 -18.32 11.57 4.91
CA THR A 387 -19.38 12.14 5.74
C THR A 387 -20.72 11.50 5.38
N VAL A 388 -21.31 10.77 6.34
CA VAL A 388 -22.57 10.01 6.19
C VAL A 388 -23.78 10.88 5.81
N THR A 389 -23.64 12.21 5.84
CA THR A 389 -24.56 13.16 5.19
C THR A 389 -24.87 12.82 3.72
N GLU A 390 -23.97 12.14 3.01
CA GLU A 390 -24.23 11.67 1.65
C GLU A 390 -25.28 10.56 1.60
N TYR A 391 -25.38 9.68 2.62
CA TYR A 391 -26.35 8.57 2.64
C TYR A 391 -27.79 9.09 2.59
N GLU A 392 -28.16 10.02 3.47
CA GLU A 392 -29.54 10.52 3.58
C GLU A 392 -29.96 11.34 2.33
N ILE A 393 -28.98 12.02 1.72
CA ILE A 393 -29.16 12.71 0.44
C ILE A 393 -29.32 11.69 -0.70
N MET A 394 -28.53 10.62 -0.73
CA MET A 394 -28.56 9.57 -1.75
C MET A 394 -29.82 8.71 -1.67
N GLU A 395 -30.25 8.33 -0.46
CA GLU A 395 -31.52 7.66 -0.17
C GLU A 395 -32.70 8.50 -0.66
N GLN A 396 -32.70 9.82 -0.38
CA GLN A 396 -33.73 10.72 -0.89
C GLN A 396 -33.70 10.87 -2.43
N ARG A 397 -32.50 10.93 -3.05
CA ARG A 397 -32.35 10.95 -4.52
C ARG A 397 -32.89 9.67 -5.15
N LEU A 398 -32.54 8.51 -4.60
CA LEU A 398 -32.94 7.19 -5.09
C LEU A 398 -34.45 6.98 -4.96
N GLY A 399 -35.04 7.31 -3.80
CA GLY A 399 -36.49 7.21 -3.57
C GLY A 399 -37.28 8.13 -4.51
N LYS A 400 -36.78 9.34 -4.80
CA LYS A 400 -37.38 10.23 -5.83
C LYS A 400 -37.31 9.61 -7.23
N LEU A 401 -36.14 9.10 -7.62
CA LEU A 401 -35.92 8.47 -8.92
C LEU A 401 -36.85 7.25 -9.13
N GLN A 402 -36.90 6.34 -8.16
CA GLN A 402 -37.76 5.15 -8.20
C GLN A 402 -39.25 5.50 -8.32
N ASN A 403 -39.71 6.52 -7.60
CA ASN A 403 -41.10 6.98 -7.70
C ASN A 403 -41.43 7.56 -9.08
N HIS A 404 -40.51 8.31 -9.71
CA HIS A 404 -40.69 8.79 -11.08
C HIS A 404 -40.69 7.64 -12.09
N ILE A 405 -39.75 6.69 -12.00
CA ILE A 405 -39.71 5.47 -12.84
C ILE A 405 -41.01 4.69 -12.72
N LYS A 406 -41.50 4.46 -11.50
CA LYS A 406 -42.78 3.76 -11.23
C LYS A 406 -43.98 4.47 -11.84
N THR A 407 -43.99 5.81 -11.81
CA THR A 407 -45.07 6.64 -12.38
C THR A 407 -45.07 6.56 -13.91
N LEU A 408 -43.89 6.66 -14.54
CA LEU A 408 -43.74 6.49 -15.99
C LEU A 408 -44.16 5.09 -16.45
N LYS A 409 -43.67 4.03 -15.79
CA LYS A 409 -44.07 2.64 -16.08
C LYS A 409 -45.58 2.42 -15.96
N LYS A 410 -46.23 3.02 -14.95
CA LYS A 410 -47.69 2.95 -14.80
C LYS A 410 -48.42 3.63 -15.97
N TRP A 411 -48.06 4.87 -16.29
CA TRP A 411 -48.73 5.62 -17.36
C TRP A 411 -48.51 4.97 -18.75
N MET A 412 -47.32 4.45 -19.04
CA MET A 412 -47.08 3.71 -20.29
C MET A 412 -47.94 2.45 -20.40
N ALA A 413 -48.22 1.76 -19.29
CA ALA A 413 -49.15 0.62 -19.27
C ALA A 413 -50.61 1.05 -19.48
N GLU A 414 -51.02 2.22 -18.99
CA GLU A 414 -52.36 2.79 -19.25
C GLU A 414 -52.52 3.18 -20.74
N VAL A 415 -51.44 3.67 -21.39
CA VAL A 415 -51.41 3.94 -22.83
C VAL A 415 -51.38 2.66 -23.68
N ASP A 416 -50.64 1.64 -23.27
CA ASP A 416 -50.58 0.32 -23.93
C ASP A 416 -51.95 -0.36 -24.00
N VAL A 417 -52.79 -0.22 -22.97
CA VAL A 417 -54.19 -0.69 -22.99
C VAL A 417 -54.99 0.03 -24.09
N PHE A 418 -54.90 1.36 -24.19
CA PHE A 418 -55.59 2.11 -25.25
C PHE A 418 -55.06 1.77 -26.65
N LEU A 419 -53.75 1.57 -26.82
CA LEU A 419 -53.15 1.18 -28.09
C LEU A 419 -53.61 -0.20 -28.59
N LYS A 420 -54.07 -1.05 -27.66
CA LYS A 420 -54.66 -2.37 -27.92
C LYS A 420 -56.19 -2.35 -28.09
N GLU A 421 -56.85 -1.20 -27.99
CA GLU A 421 -58.26 -1.08 -28.40
C GLU A 421 -58.43 -1.43 -29.88
N GLU A 422 -59.54 -2.07 -30.21
CA GLU A 422 -59.89 -2.49 -31.57
C GLU A 422 -60.05 -1.28 -32.52
N TRP A 423 -59.90 -1.53 -33.83
CA TRP A 423 -59.99 -0.49 -34.85
C TRP A 423 -61.46 -0.12 -35.13
N PRO A 424 -61.80 1.19 -35.20
CA PRO A 424 -63.16 1.63 -35.54
C PRO A 424 -63.60 1.17 -36.93
N ALA A 425 -64.90 0.96 -37.08
CA ALA A 425 -65.51 0.68 -38.38
C ALA A 425 -65.24 1.81 -39.39
N LEU A 426 -64.81 1.47 -40.61
CA LEU A 426 -64.81 2.40 -41.74
C LEU A 426 -66.27 2.73 -42.07
N GLY A 427 -66.60 4.02 -42.11
CA GLY A 427 -67.99 4.51 -42.08
C GLY A 427 -68.36 5.20 -40.76
N ASP A 428 -67.91 4.70 -39.61
CA ASP A 428 -68.25 5.30 -38.31
C ASP A 428 -67.37 6.53 -38.01
N SER A 429 -67.76 7.65 -38.63
CA SER A 429 -67.06 8.92 -38.48
C SER A 429 -67.02 9.43 -37.04
N GLU A 430 -67.97 9.07 -36.18
CA GLU A 430 -68.03 9.54 -34.78
C GLU A 430 -67.10 8.76 -33.85
N ILE A 431 -67.03 7.43 -33.97
CA ILE A 431 -66.02 6.65 -33.25
C ILE A 431 -64.61 7.02 -33.74
N LEU A 432 -64.42 7.23 -35.04
CA LEU A 432 -63.16 7.73 -35.60
C LEU A 432 -62.78 9.11 -35.04
N LYS A 433 -63.70 10.09 -35.02
CA LYS A 433 -63.49 11.41 -34.37
C LYS A 433 -63.15 11.27 -32.89
N LYS A 434 -63.84 10.38 -32.16
CA LYS A 434 -63.66 10.15 -30.72
C LYS A 434 -62.28 9.56 -30.40
N GLN A 435 -61.90 8.43 -31.02
CA GLN A 435 -60.56 7.85 -30.81
C GLN A 435 -59.45 8.79 -31.30
N LEU A 436 -59.66 9.52 -32.41
CA LEU A 436 -58.69 10.52 -32.87
C LEU A 436 -58.52 11.69 -31.87
N LYS A 437 -59.60 12.12 -31.20
CA LYS A 437 -59.53 13.10 -30.10
C LYS A 437 -58.75 12.54 -28.90
N GLN A 438 -58.98 11.28 -28.52
CA GLN A 438 -58.20 10.61 -27.47
C GLN A 438 -56.71 10.50 -27.83
N CYS A 439 -56.37 10.09 -29.06
CA CYS A 439 -54.98 10.08 -29.54
C CYS A 439 -54.31 11.47 -29.53
N ARG A 440 -55.05 12.54 -29.85
CA ARG A 440 -54.53 13.92 -29.77
C ARG A 440 -54.23 14.35 -28.33
N LEU A 441 -55.03 13.91 -27.36
CA LEU A 441 -54.74 14.12 -25.93
C LEU A 441 -53.49 13.34 -25.51
N LEU A 442 -53.37 12.06 -25.87
CA LEU A 442 -52.17 11.26 -25.57
C LEU A 442 -50.87 11.84 -26.16
N VAL A 443 -50.93 12.50 -27.33
CA VAL A 443 -49.77 13.24 -27.87
C VAL A 443 -49.43 14.48 -27.03
N SER A 444 -50.43 15.16 -26.45
CA SER A 444 -50.22 16.25 -25.48
C SER A 444 -49.66 15.72 -24.15
N ASP A 445 -50.09 14.54 -23.72
CA ASP A 445 -49.59 13.89 -22.50
C ASP A 445 -48.12 13.47 -22.68
N ILE A 446 -47.74 12.89 -23.82
CA ILE A 446 -46.34 12.61 -24.20
C ILE A 446 -45.48 13.88 -24.06
N GLN A 447 -45.92 15.00 -24.63
CA GLN A 447 -45.21 16.28 -24.55
C GLN A 447 -45.08 16.81 -23.10
N THR A 448 -46.11 16.58 -22.28
CA THR A 448 -46.16 17.03 -20.88
C THR A 448 -45.33 16.14 -19.95
N ILE A 449 -45.17 14.85 -20.29
CA ILE A 449 -44.50 13.84 -19.45
C ILE A 449 -43.04 13.62 -19.87
N GLN A 450 -42.64 13.96 -21.12
CA GLN A 450 -41.24 13.92 -21.59
C GLN A 450 -40.22 14.58 -20.64
N PRO A 451 -40.50 15.75 -19.99
CA PRO A 451 -39.57 16.33 -19.01
C PRO A 451 -39.34 15.44 -17.78
N SER A 452 -40.32 14.63 -17.38
CA SER A 452 -40.19 13.67 -16.27
C SER A 452 -39.28 12.50 -16.63
N LEU A 453 -39.30 12.02 -17.88
CA LEU A 453 -38.34 11.03 -18.38
C LEU A 453 -36.92 11.63 -18.44
N ASN A 454 -36.78 12.87 -18.91
CA ASN A 454 -35.50 13.57 -18.92
C ASN A 454 -34.93 13.71 -17.49
N SER A 455 -35.77 14.08 -16.52
CA SER A 455 -35.42 14.16 -15.09
C SER A 455 -35.01 12.80 -14.51
N VAL A 456 -35.68 11.71 -14.90
CA VAL A 456 -35.29 10.33 -14.54
C VAL A 456 -33.93 9.97 -15.11
N ASN A 457 -33.66 10.28 -16.38
CA ASN A 457 -32.37 10.02 -17.01
C ASN A 457 -31.24 10.82 -16.33
N GLU A 458 -31.45 12.11 -16.05
CA GLU A 458 -30.48 12.94 -15.32
C GLU A 458 -30.21 12.45 -13.89
N GLY A 459 -31.27 12.16 -13.13
CA GLY A 459 -31.14 11.62 -11.77
C GLY A 459 -30.44 10.27 -11.77
N GLY A 460 -30.77 9.42 -12.74
CA GLY A 460 -30.14 8.13 -12.98
C GLY A 460 -28.63 8.23 -13.22
N GLN A 461 -28.18 9.10 -14.14
CA GLN A 461 -26.73 9.24 -14.40
C GLN A 461 -25.97 9.86 -13.20
N LYS A 462 -26.59 10.78 -12.44
CA LYS A 462 -26.01 11.34 -11.21
C LYS A 462 -25.78 10.24 -10.16
N ILE A 463 -26.81 9.46 -9.85
CA ILE A 463 -26.70 8.32 -8.93
C ILE A 463 -25.69 7.27 -9.45
N LYS A 464 -25.66 7.00 -10.76
CA LYS A 464 -24.72 6.04 -11.37
C LYS A 464 -23.25 6.45 -11.18
N GLY A 465 -22.95 7.75 -11.15
CA GLY A 465 -21.59 8.26 -10.91
C GLY A 465 -21.13 8.20 -9.45
N GLU A 466 -22.07 8.07 -8.51
CA GLU A 466 -21.84 8.06 -7.06
C GLU A 466 -21.97 6.64 -6.44
N ALA A 467 -22.28 5.62 -7.25
CA ALA A 467 -22.64 4.28 -6.78
C ALA A 467 -21.63 3.17 -7.16
N GLU A 468 -21.69 2.05 -6.44
CA GLU A 468 -20.91 0.84 -6.72
C GLU A 468 -21.22 0.25 -8.12
N GLN A 469 -20.19 -0.29 -8.77
CA GLN A 469 -20.24 -0.77 -10.16
C GLN A 469 -21.39 -1.75 -10.46
N GLU A 470 -21.73 -2.65 -9.53
CA GLU A 470 -22.82 -3.62 -9.73
C GLU A 470 -24.20 -2.93 -9.71
N PHE A 471 -24.42 -2.02 -8.77
CA PHE A 471 -25.65 -1.21 -8.70
C PHE A 471 -25.77 -0.27 -9.91
N ALA A 472 -24.67 0.39 -10.28
CA ALA A 472 -24.58 1.27 -11.45
C ALA A 472 -24.97 0.54 -12.75
N SER A 473 -24.51 -0.70 -12.93
CA SER A 473 -24.85 -1.57 -14.06
C SER A 473 -26.34 -1.94 -14.10
N ARG A 474 -26.91 -2.32 -12.93
CA ARG A 474 -28.35 -2.62 -12.80
C ARG A 474 -29.22 -1.39 -13.10
N LEU A 475 -28.86 -0.23 -12.56
CA LEU A 475 -29.57 1.03 -12.79
C LEU A 475 -29.52 1.46 -14.27
N GLU A 476 -28.36 1.36 -14.94
CA GLU A 476 -28.29 1.67 -16.37
C GLU A 476 -29.19 0.74 -17.21
N THR A 477 -29.28 -0.53 -16.83
CA THR A 477 -30.16 -1.50 -17.51
C THR A 477 -31.64 -1.13 -17.35
N GLU A 478 -32.09 -0.75 -16.15
CA GLU A 478 -33.48 -0.29 -15.95
C GLU A 478 -33.79 1.00 -16.72
N LEU A 479 -32.88 1.97 -16.75
CA LEU A 479 -33.05 3.20 -17.51
C LEU A 479 -33.11 2.90 -19.03
N ARG A 480 -32.26 2.02 -19.54
CA ARG A 480 -32.23 1.64 -20.96
C ARG A 480 -33.55 0.99 -21.39
N GLU A 481 -34.09 0.09 -20.56
CA GLU A 481 -35.39 -0.54 -20.79
C GLU A 481 -36.54 0.48 -20.76
N LEU A 482 -36.55 1.39 -19.76
CA LEU A 482 -37.57 2.44 -19.64
C LEU A 482 -37.65 3.36 -20.86
N ASN A 483 -36.50 3.82 -21.37
CA ASN A 483 -36.45 4.65 -22.58
C ASN A 483 -36.89 3.85 -23.82
N THR A 484 -36.51 2.57 -23.92
CA THR A 484 -36.92 1.69 -25.04
C THR A 484 -38.44 1.50 -25.08
N GLN A 485 -39.08 1.31 -23.93
CA GLN A 485 -40.54 1.23 -23.80
C GLN A 485 -41.22 2.56 -24.16
N TRP A 486 -40.68 3.70 -23.68
CA TRP A 486 -41.18 5.03 -24.01
C TRP A 486 -41.14 5.31 -25.52
N ASP A 487 -40.00 5.06 -26.18
CA ASP A 487 -39.82 5.28 -27.61
C ASP A 487 -40.70 4.34 -28.45
N HIS A 488 -40.98 3.12 -27.97
CA HIS A 488 -41.92 2.21 -28.63
C HIS A 488 -43.37 2.74 -28.55
N MET A 489 -43.85 3.03 -27.34
CA MET A 489 -45.19 3.54 -27.07
C MET A 489 -45.43 4.88 -27.79
N CYS A 490 -44.46 5.81 -27.79
CA CYS A 490 -44.57 7.07 -28.52
C CYS A 490 -44.79 6.84 -30.02
N ARG A 491 -43.98 5.98 -30.66
CA ARG A 491 -44.16 5.62 -32.08
C ARG A 491 -45.53 5.01 -32.36
N GLN A 492 -46.04 4.16 -31.47
CA GLN A 492 -47.38 3.57 -31.61
C GLN A 492 -48.49 4.62 -31.50
N VAL A 493 -48.42 5.56 -30.54
CA VAL A 493 -49.41 6.66 -30.41
C VAL A 493 -49.44 7.55 -31.66
N TYR A 494 -48.27 7.94 -32.20
CA TYR A 494 -48.22 8.71 -33.45
C TYR A 494 -48.75 7.91 -34.65
N THR A 495 -48.46 6.61 -34.74
CA THR A 495 -48.96 5.73 -35.81
C THR A 495 -50.48 5.57 -35.74
N ARG A 496 -51.05 5.29 -34.55
CA ARG A 496 -52.50 5.17 -34.32
C ARG A 496 -53.21 6.49 -34.64
N LYS A 497 -52.62 7.64 -34.28
CA LYS A 497 -53.12 8.99 -34.61
C LYS A 497 -53.22 9.25 -36.11
N GLU A 498 -52.15 9.06 -36.88
CA GLU A 498 -52.18 9.35 -38.32
C GLU A 498 -53.05 8.35 -39.10
N ALA A 499 -53.09 7.09 -38.69
CA ALA A 499 -54.00 6.10 -39.27
C ALA A 499 -55.48 6.41 -38.98
N LEU A 500 -55.84 6.79 -37.75
CA LEU A 500 -57.19 7.24 -37.41
C LEU A 500 -57.59 8.51 -38.17
N LYS A 501 -56.64 9.44 -38.35
CA LYS A 501 -56.86 10.63 -39.18
C LYS A 501 -57.13 10.24 -40.64
N ALA A 502 -56.27 9.42 -41.25
CA ALA A 502 -56.45 8.97 -42.63
C ALA A 502 -57.74 8.15 -42.83
N GLY A 503 -58.15 7.35 -41.85
CA GLY A 503 -59.43 6.64 -41.87
C GLY A 503 -60.65 7.58 -41.79
N LEU A 504 -60.57 8.62 -40.97
CA LEU A 504 -61.59 9.67 -40.89
C LEU A 504 -61.65 10.50 -42.18
N ASP A 505 -60.51 10.96 -42.70
CA ASP A 505 -60.41 11.74 -43.93
C ASP A 505 -61.01 10.94 -45.12
N LYS A 506 -60.71 9.62 -45.21
CA LYS A 506 -61.34 8.71 -46.18
C LYS A 506 -62.86 8.56 -45.98
N THR A 507 -63.30 8.36 -44.74
CA THR A 507 -64.73 8.18 -44.41
C THR A 507 -65.56 9.41 -44.79
N VAL A 508 -65.06 10.61 -44.47
CA VAL A 508 -65.73 11.87 -44.82
C VAL A 508 -65.75 12.09 -46.34
N SER A 509 -64.69 11.71 -47.06
CA SER A 509 -64.71 11.73 -48.54
C SER A 509 -65.74 10.76 -49.09
N LEU A 510 -65.83 9.52 -48.59
CA LEU A 510 -66.80 8.54 -49.07
C LEU A 510 -68.25 8.97 -48.78
N GLN A 511 -68.52 9.56 -47.61
CA GLN A 511 -69.84 10.11 -47.27
C GLN A 511 -70.23 11.27 -48.19
N LYS A 512 -69.28 12.12 -48.60
CA LYS A 512 -69.50 13.15 -49.63
C LYS A 512 -69.77 12.51 -50.99
N ASP A 513 -68.90 11.62 -51.46
CA ASP A 513 -69.02 10.91 -52.74
C ASP A 513 -70.39 10.19 -52.86
N LEU A 514 -70.86 9.56 -51.76
CA LEU A 514 -72.18 8.92 -51.66
C LEU A 514 -73.36 9.91 -51.68
N SER A 515 -73.24 11.03 -50.96
CA SER A 515 -74.30 12.04 -50.90
C SER A 515 -74.54 12.67 -52.28
N GLU A 516 -73.46 12.98 -52.99
CA GLU A 516 -73.52 13.47 -54.37
C GLU A 516 -74.16 12.41 -55.29
N MET A 517 -73.77 11.13 -55.19
CA MET A 517 -74.41 10.07 -55.99
C MET A 517 -75.92 9.94 -55.72
N HIS A 518 -76.35 10.06 -54.46
CA HIS A 518 -77.76 9.97 -54.09
C HIS A 518 -78.59 11.10 -54.69
N GLU A 519 -78.12 12.35 -54.61
CA GLU A 519 -78.77 13.53 -55.20
C GLU A 519 -78.95 13.37 -56.73
N TRP A 520 -77.91 12.91 -57.43
CA TRP A 520 -77.98 12.59 -58.87
C TRP A 520 -78.98 11.47 -59.20
N MET A 521 -79.12 10.45 -58.34
CA MET A 521 -80.09 9.37 -58.55
C MET A 521 -81.52 9.85 -58.32
N THR A 522 -81.80 10.62 -57.26
CA THR A 522 -83.15 11.16 -57.00
C THR A 522 -83.63 12.04 -58.15
N GLN A 523 -82.79 12.96 -58.66
CA GLN A 523 -83.14 13.77 -59.82
C GLN A 523 -83.50 12.91 -61.05
N ALA A 524 -82.73 11.84 -61.30
CA ALA A 524 -82.97 10.95 -62.43
C ALA A 524 -84.25 10.11 -62.30
N GLU A 525 -84.68 9.76 -61.08
CA GLU A 525 -85.96 9.06 -60.87
C GLU A 525 -87.15 10.02 -61.07
N GLU A 526 -87.10 11.23 -60.50
CA GLU A 526 -88.16 12.25 -60.64
C GLU A 526 -88.35 12.73 -62.10
N GLU A 527 -87.26 13.00 -62.82
CA GLU A 527 -87.30 13.66 -64.14
C GLU A 527 -87.73 12.71 -65.28
N TYR A 528 -87.51 11.40 -65.14
CA TYR A 528 -87.66 10.43 -66.24
C TYR A 528 -88.56 9.21 -65.97
N LEU A 529 -88.76 8.77 -64.72
CA LEU A 529 -89.45 7.49 -64.44
C LEU A 529 -90.91 7.63 -63.96
N GLU A 530 -91.32 8.75 -63.38
CA GLU A 530 -92.69 8.93 -62.84
C GLU A 530 -93.70 9.59 -63.81
N ARG A 531 -93.34 9.79 -65.09
CA ARG A 531 -94.27 10.31 -66.11
C ARG A 531 -95.23 9.22 -66.63
N ASP A 532 -96.44 9.17 -66.07
CA ASP A 532 -97.56 8.43 -66.66
C ASP A 532 -97.94 9.00 -68.04
N PHE A 533 -98.14 8.11 -69.02
CA PHE A 533 -98.45 8.48 -70.41
C PHE A 533 -99.69 7.73 -70.93
N GLU A 534 -100.80 8.47 -71.16
CA GLU A 534 -101.95 7.98 -71.93
C GLU A 534 -102.11 8.78 -73.24
N TYR A 535 -101.80 8.17 -74.39
CA TYR A 535 -101.96 8.78 -75.72
C TYR A 535 -103.30 8.33 -76.35
N LYS A 536 -104.11 9.27 -76.86
CA LYS A 536 -105.50 8.98 -77.29
C LYS A 536 -105.82 9.36 -78.74
N THR A 537 -104.92 10.05 -79.43
CA THR A 537 -105.03 10.39 -80.86
C THR A 537 -103.71 10.16 -81.62
N PRO A 538 -103.74 9.99 -82.96
CA PRO A 538 -102.52 9.83 -83.75
C PRO A 538 -101.58 11.03 -83.71
N ASP A 539 -102.10 12.26 -83.65
CA ASP A 539 -101.27 13.47 -83.55
C ASP A 539 -100.62 13.61 -82.17
N GLU A 540 -101.32 13.24 -81.09
CA GLU A 540 -100.71 13.10 -79.76
C GLU A 540 -99.63 12.02 -79.75
N LEU A 541 -99.87 10.87 -80.40
CA LEU A 541 -98.89 9.79 -80.51
C LEU A 541 -97.67 10.22 -81.33
N GLN A 542 -97.85 10.96 -82.42
CA GLN A 542 -96.74 11.43 -83.26
C GLN A 542 -95.97 12.57 -82.58
N LYS A 543 -96.64 13.50 -81.91
CA LYS A 543 -95.99 14.49 -81.03
C LYS A 543 -95.26 13.81 -79.87
N ALA A 544 -95.84 12.77 -79.29
CA ALA A 544 -95.20 11.97 -78.26
C ALA A 544 -94.01 11.18 -78.80
N VAL A 545 -94.02 10.69 -80.03
CA VAL A 545 -92.85 10.05 -80.68
C VAL A 545 -91.74 11.06 -80.95
N GLU A 546 -92.06 12.29 -81.31
CA GLU A 546 -91.05 13.35 -81.47
C GLU A 546 -90.50 13.84 -80.12
N GLU A 547 -91.36 14.02 -79.11
CA GLU A 547 -90.92 14.18 -77.70
C GLU A 547 -90.12 12.97 -77.23
N MET A 548 -90.45 11.75 -77.67
CA MET A 548 -89.73 10.54 -77.28
C MET A 548 -88.37 10.42 -78.00
N LYS A 549 -88.15 11.15 -79.10
CA LYS A 549 -86.81 11.35 -79.71
C LYS A 549 -85.99 12.43 -78.99
N GLU A 550 -86.62 13.50 -78.52
CA GLU A 550 -85.95 14.48 -77.64
C GLU A 550 -85.59 13.82 -76.29
N VAL A 551 -86.52 13.03 -75.73
CA VAL A 551 -86.28 12.16 -74.58
C VAL A 551 -85.28 11.04 -74.90
N TRP A 552 -85.19 10.53 -76.14
CA TRP A 552 -84.11 9.59 -76.54
C TRP A 552 -82.73 10.25 -76.48
N ALA A 553 -82.61 11.53 -76.83
CA ALA A 553 -81.38 12.29 -76.62
C ALA A 553 -81.06 12.44 -75.12
N CYS A 554 -82.07 12.73 -74.28
CA CYS A 554 -81.92 12.74 -72.83
C CYS A 554 -81.57 11.35 -72.26
N TRP A 555 -82.10 10.26 -72.83
CA TRP A 555 -81.73 8.87 -72.51
C TRP A 555 -80.29 8.54 -72.91
N HIS A 556 -79.77 9.17 -73.97
CA HIS A 556 -78.35 9.07 -74.35
C HIS A 556 -77.45 9.78 -73.34
N GLU A 557 -77.88 10.94 -72.81
CA GLU A 557 -77.20 11.57 -71.68
C GLU A 557 -77.34 10.75 -70.40
N LEU A 558 -78.52 10.20 -70.10
CA LEU A 558 -78.78 9.30 -68.97
C LEU A 558 -77.89 8.04 -69.03
N LEU A 559 -77.71 7.44 -70.21
CA LEU A 559 -76.75 6.37 -70.46
C LEU A 559 -75.32 6.82 -70.12
N SER A 560 -74.91 8.01 -70.57
CA SER A 560 -73.61 8.57 -70.18
C SER A 560 -73.49 8.82 -68.67
N TYR A 561 -74.57 9.17 -67.97
CA TYR A 561 -74.59 9.27 -66.51
C TYR A 561 -74.54 7.91 -65.81
N LEU A 562 -75.21 6.89 -66.34
CA LEU A 562 -75.12 5.49 -65.86
C LEU A 562 -73.72 4.90 -66.08
N GLU A 563 -73.02 5.26 -67.17
CA GLU A 563 -71.59 4.94 -67.37
C GLU A 563 -70.69 5.63 -66.33
N LYS A 564 -70.93 6.91 -66.03
CA LYS A 564 -70.21 7.65 -64.97
C LYS A 564 -70.45 7.01 -63.60
N ALA A 565 -71.68 6.63 -63.28
CA ALA A 565 -72.05 5.93 -62.05
C ALA A 565 -71.39 4.54 -61.96
N ASN A 566 -71.37 3.77 -63.05
CA ASN A 566 -70.64 2.49 -63.12
C ASN A 566 -69.12 2.68 -62.89
N LYS A 567 -68.51 3.71 -63.49
CA LYS A 567 -67.10 4.01 -63.26
C LYS A 567 -66.84 4.39 -61.80
N TRP A 568 -67.68 5.24 -61.22
CA TRP A 568 -67.61 5.63 -59.80
C TRP A 568 -67.76 4.42 -58.87
N LEU A 569 -68.69 3.50 -59.15
CA LEU A 569 -68.91 2.27 -58.38
C LEU A 569 -67.64 1.40 -58.37
N ASN A 570 -67.00 1.24 -59.53
CA ASN A 570 -65.73 0.54 -59.65
C ASN A 570 -64.60 1.23 -58.86
N GLU A 571 -64.52 2.57 -58.89
CA GLU A 571 -63.55 3.32 -58.08
C GLU A 571 -63.82 3.18 -56.56
N VAL A 572 -65.08 3.16 -56.12
CA VAL A 572 -65.45 2.90 -54.72
C VAL A 572 -65.10 1.48 -54.29
N GLU A 573 -65.38 0.47 -55.12
CA GLU A 573 -65.01 -0.92 -54.82
C GLU A 573 -63.49 -1.11 -54.75
N LEU A 574 -62.72 -0.42 -55.60
CA LEU A 574 -61.25 -0.35 -55.54
C LEU A 574 -60.75 0.37 -54.27
N LYS A 575 -61.36 1.51 -53.91
CA LYS A 575 -61.06 2.25 -52.67
C LYS A 575 -61.31 1.37 -51.43
N LEU A 576 -62.38 0.56 -51.41
CA LEU A 576 -62.69 -0.41 -50.35
C LEU A 576 -61.66 -1.55 -50.28
N LYS A 577 -61.36 -2.19 -51.42
CA LYS A 577 -60.39 -3.30 -51.52
C LYS A 577 -58.97 -2.85 -51.15
N ALA A 578 -58.63 -1.58 -51.33
CA ALA A 578 -57.37 -0.97 -50.91
C ALA A 578 -57.29 -0.63 -49.39
N THR A 579 -58.31 -1.00 -48.61
CA THR A 579 -58.32 -0.91 -47.13
C THR A 579 -58.47 -2.28 -46.50
N GLU A 580 -57.34 -2.99 -46.37
CA GLU A 580 -57.27 -4.21 -45.56
C GLU A 580 -57.59 -3.91 -44.08
N ASN A 581 -58.28 -4.84 -43.42
CA ASN A 581 -58.60 -4.87 -41.98
C ASN A 581 -59.52 -3.76 -41.41
N VAL A 582 -60.79 -3.72 -41.83
CA VAL A 582 -61.88 -3.25 -40.95
C VAL A 582 -63.18 -4.07 -41.15
N PRO A 583 -63.92 -4.48 -40.09
CA PRO A 583 -65.23 -5.14 -40.24
C PRO A 583 -66.33 -4.18 -40.72
N ALA A 584 -67.11 -4.61 -41.72
CA ALA A 584 -68.18 -3.81 -42.30
C ALA A 584 -69.50 -3.88 -41.48
N ARG A 585 -70.35 -2.86 -41.62
CA ARG A 585 -71.76 -2.91 -41.19
C ARG A 585 -72.68 -2.75 -42.40
N ALA A 586 -73.82 -3.43 -42.38
CA ALA A 586 -74.52 -3.82 -43.61
C ALA A 586 -75.41 -2.75 -44.25
N GLU A 587 -75.93 -1.76 -43.52
CA GLU A 587 -77.06 -0.95 -44.00
C GLU A 587 -76.70 0.07 -45.12
N GLU A 588 -75.58 0.81 -45.01
CA GLU A 588 -75.12 1.67 -46.13
C GLU A 588 -74.79 0.83 -47.38
N ILE A 589 -74.17 -0.35 -47.17
CA ILE A 589 -73.88 -1.32 -48.24
C ILE A 589 -75.18 -1.88 -48.86
N LYS A 590 -76.24 -2.00 -48.08
CA LYS A 590 -77.55 -2.52 -48.50
C LYS A 590 -78.32 -1.51 -49.34
N GLU A 591 -78.28 -0.22 -48.99
CA GLU A 591 -78.81 0.86 -49.84
C GLU A 591 -78.07 0.92 -51.17
N VAL A 592 -76.73 0.85 -51.16
CA VAL A 592 -75.92 0.73 -52.40
C VAL A 592 -76.24 -0.54 -53.19
N LEU A 593 -76.45 -1.69 -52.53
CA LEU A 593 -76.86 -2.93 -53.19
C LEU A 593 -78.29 -2.88 -53.74
N GLU A 594 -79.19 -2.10 -53.15
CA GLU A 594 -80.55 -1.88 -53.67
C GLU A 594 -80.54 -0.91 -54.85
N ALA A 595 -79.70 0.14 -54.81
CA ALA A 595 -79.41 0.98 -55.97
C ALA A 595 -78.80 0.18 -57.13
N VAL A 596 -77.80 -0.69 -56.88
CA VAL A 596 -77.21 -1.58 -57.90
C VAL A 596 -78.23 -2.61 -58.44
N ARG A 597 -79.21 -3.05 -57.63
CA ARG A 597 -80.32 -3.89 -58.13
C ARG A 597 -81.29 -3.09 -59.01
N LYS A 598 -81.67 -1.86 -58.63
CA LYS A 598 -82.45 -0.95 -59.50
C LYS A 598 -81.72 -0.71 -60.82
N GLN A 599 -80.43 -0.37 -60.76
CA GLN A 599 -79.57 -0.11 -61.92
C GLN A 599 -79.55 -1.30 -62.90
N LYS A 600 -79.41 -2.53 -62.39
CA LYS A 600 -79.42 -3.74 -63.23
C LYS A 600 -80.79 -4.04 -63.86
N LEU A 601 -81.89 -3.67 -63.19
CA LEU A 601 -83.24 -3.75 -63.77
C LEU A 601 -83.43 -2.71 -64.88
N LEU A 602 -82.92 -1.48 -64.69
CA LEU A 602 -82.86 -0.47 -65.77
C LEU A 602 -82.03 -0.97 -66.96
N GLU A 603 -80.84 -1.52 -66.73
CA GLU A 603 -79.96 -2.06 -67.78
C GLU A 603 -80.67 -3.11 -68.65
N GLN A 604 -81.43 -4.02 -68.03
CA GLN A 604 -82.25 -5.00 -68.75
C GLN A 604 -83.43 -4.37 -69.52
N SER A 605 -84.06 -3.35 -68.94
CA SER A 605 -85.14 -2.60 -69.62
C SER A 605 -84.62 -1.80 -70.82
N ILE A 606 -83.43 -1.20 -70.72
CA ILE A 606 -82.73 -0.49 -71.80
C ILE A 606 -82.39 -1.45 -72.95
N GLN A 607 -81.83 -2.62 -72.65
CA GLN A 607 -81.53 -3.62 -73.68
C GLN A 607 -82.79 -4.08 -74.41
N SER A 608 -83.89 -4.33 -73.68
CA SER A 608 -85.19 -4.67 -74.29
C SER A 608 -85.74 -3.53 -75.16
N ALA A 609 -85.63 -2.27 -74.72
CA ALA A 609 -86.02 -1.11 -75.52
C ALA A 609 -85.20 -0.99 -76.82
N GLN A 610 -83.88 -1.22 -76.78
CA GLN A 610 -83.02 -1.22 -77.96
C GLN A 610 -83.31 -2.38 -78.94
N GLU A 611 -83.84 -3.50 -78.47
CA GLU A 611 -84.31 -4.60 -79.34
C GLU A 611 -85.67 -4.28 -79.98
N ILE A 612 -86.56 -3.60 -79.24
CA ILE A 612 -87.82 -3.07 -79.78
C ILE A 612 -87.55 -1.98 -80.83
N GLU A 613 -86.61 -1.07 -80.58
CA GLU A 613 -86.20 -0.01 -81.52
C GLU A 613 -85.70 -0.59 -82.85
N LYS A 614 -84.79 -1.56 -82.82
CA LYS A 614 -84.33 -2.29 -84.03
C LYS A 614 -85.47 -2.98 -84.76
N SER A 615 -86.42 -3.55 -84.02
CA SER A 615 -87.60 -4.22 -84.59
C SER A 615 -88.54 -3.22 -85.26
N LEU A 616 -88.77 -2.06 -84.65
CA LEU A 616 -89.57 -0.96 -85.22
C LEU A 616 -88.90 -0.38 -86.46
N GLN A 617 -87.57 -0.18 -86.45
CA GLN A 617 -86.84 0.31 -87.62
C GLN A 617 -86.94 -0.67 -88.80
N LEU A 618 -86.79 -1.98 -88.57
CA LEU A 618 -87.04 -3.02 -89.58
C LEU A 618 -88.48 -3.01 -90.12
N ILE A 619 -89.47 -2.81 -89.25
CA ILE A 619 -90.88 -2.66 -89.67
C ILE A 619 -91.05 -1.40 -90.52
N GLN A 620 -90.43 -0.29 -90.14
CA GLN A 620 -90.52 1.00 -90.84
C GLN A 620 -89.84 0.96 -92.22
N GLU A 621 -88.68 0.32 -92.35
CA GLU A 621 -88.04 0.01 -93.64
C GLU A 621 -88.93 -0.89 -94.52
N SER A 622 -89.60 -1.88 -93.92
CA SER A 622 -90.54 -2.75 -94.65
C SER A 622 -91.79 -2.00 -95.13
N LEU A 623 -92.30 -1.06 -94.33
CA LEU A 623 -93.43 -0.20 -94.69
C LEU A 623 -93.05 0.76 -95.81
N GLU A 624 -91.88 1.41 -95.75
CA GLU A 624 -91.37 2.23 -96.86
C GLU A 624 -91.20 1.43 -98.16
N PHE A 625 -90.79 0.16 -98.07
CA PHE A 625 -90.70 -0.71 -99.23
C PHE A 625 -92.08 -1.04 -99.80
N ILE A 626 -93.05 -1.41 -98.95
CA ILE A 626 -94.43 -1.70 -99.36
C ILE A 626 -95.10 -0.47 -99.96
N ASP A 627 -94.93 0.71 -99.37
CA ASP A 627 -95.54 1.95 -99.84
C ASP A 627 -94.95 2.38 -101.21
N LYS A 628 -93.64 2.18 -101.42
CA LYS A 628 -93.00 2.32 -102.75
C LYS A 628 -93.57 1.33 -103.78
N GLN A 629 -93.86 0.08 -103.40
CA GLN A 629 -94.50 -0.91 -104.29
C GLN A 629 -95.95 -0.53 -104.63
N LEU A 630 -96.72 -0.06 -103.65
CA LEU A 630 -98.10 0.39 -103.85
C LEU A 630 -98.16 1.65 -104.71
N ALA A 631 -97.28 2.62 -104.48
CA ALA A 631 -97.17 3.82 -105.30
C ALA A 631 -96.82 3.49 -106.77
N ALA A 632 -95.95 2.50 -107.02
CA ALA A 632 -95.66 2.00 -108.36
C ALA A 632 -96.89 1.34 -109.02
N TYR A 633 -97.60 0.46 -108.29
CA TYR A 633 -98.83 -0.19 -108.78
C TYR A 633 -99.94 0.82 -109.14
N ILE A 634 -100.08 1.90 -108.35
CA ILE A 634 -101.07 2.95 -108.59
C ILE A 634 -100.71 3.82 -109.81
N ALA A 635 -99.41 4.02 -110.07
CA ALA A 635 -98.93 4.81 -111.21
C ALA A 635 -99.23 4.15 -112.56
N ASP A 636 -99.12 2.82 -112.66
CA ASP A 636 -99.29 2.07 -113.92
C ASP A 636 -100.76 1.89 -114.38
N LYS A 637 -101.74 2.33 -113.57
CA LYS A 637 -103.18 2.32 -113.90
C LYS A 637 -103.73 0.99 -114.43
N VAL A 638 -103.30 -0.11 -113.80
CA VAL A 638 -103.78 -1.46 -114.09
C VAL A 638 -105.24 -1.63 -113.65
N ASP A 639 -106.07 -2.23 -114.52
CA ASP A 639 -107.49 -2.47 -114.26
C ASP A 639 -107.70 -3.62 -113.25
N ALA A 640 -108.80 -3.61 -112.51
CA ALA A 640 -109.00 -4.45 -111.31
C ALA A 640 -109.00 -5.97 -111.58
N ALA A 641 -109.04 -6.39 -112.84
CA ALA A 641 -108.94 -7.78 -113.29
C ALA A 641 -107.49 -8.34 -113.37
N GLN A 642 -106.45 -7.52 -113.11
CA GLN A 642 -105.04 -7.91 -113.26
C GLN A 642 -104.20 -7.83 -111.97
N MET A 643 -104.81 -7.71 -110.79
CA MET A 643 -104.08 -7.81 -109.52
C MET A 643 -103.48 -9.22 -109.30
N PRO A 644 -102.27 -9.34 -108.71
CA PRO A 644 -101.74 -10.65 -108.27
C PRO A 644 -102.62 -11.25 -107.17
N GLN A 645 -102.74 -12.58 -107.16
CA GLN A 645 -103.70 -13.31 -106.31
C GLN A 645 -103.54 -13.05 -104.80
N GLU A 646 -102.31 -12.78 -104.35
CA GLU A 646 -101.97 -12.50 -102.95
C GLU A 646 -102.72 -11.26 -102.43
N ALA A 647 -102.85 -10.21 -103.24
CA ALA A 647 -103.58 -8.99 -102.88
C ALA A 647 -105.11 -9.22 -102.83
N GLN A 648 -105.65 -10.08 -103.70
CA GLN A 648 -107.06 -10.46 -103.66
C GLN A 648 -107.39 -11.27 -102.39
N ALA A 649 -106.48 -12.13 -101.94
CA ALA A 649 -106.64 -12.93 -100.72
C ALA A 649 -106.67 -12.07 -99.43
N SER A 650 -105.95 -10.94 -99.40
CA SER A 650 -105.97 -10.02 -98.26
C SER A 650 -107.31 -9.30 -98.08
N ILE A 651 -107.97 -8.89 -99.17
CA ILE A 651 -109.23 -8.12 -99.12
C ILE A 651 -110.41 -8.98 -98.63
N THR A 652 -110.41 -10.29 -98.91
CA THR A 652 -111.43 -11.22 -98.40
C THR A 652 -111.28 -11.58 -96.91
N ASN A 653 -110.13 -11.32 -96.29
CA ASN A 653 -109.83 -11.69 -94.90
C ASN A 653 -109.96 -10.52 -93.89
N TRP A 654 -110.59 -9.41 -94.27
CA TRP A 654 -110.91 -8.28 -93.39
C TRP A 654 -112.43 -8.11 -93.19
N LYS A 655 -113.10 -9.23 -92.91
CA LYS A 655 -114.48 -9.34 -92.43
C LYS A 655 -114.60 -10.45 -91.40
#